data_AF-A0A662KA74-F1
#
_entry.id   AF-A0A662KA74-F1
#
_cell.length_a   1.000
_cell.length_b   1.000
_cell.length_c   1.000
_cell.angle_alpha   90.00
_cell.angle_beta   90.00
_cell.angle_gamma   90.00
#
_symmetry.space_group_name_H-M   'P 1'
#
loop_
_entity.id
_entity.type
_entity.pdbx_description
1 polymer ?
#
loop_
_entity_poly.entity_id
_entity_poly.type
_entity_poly.pdbx_seq_one_letter_code
_entity_poly.pdbx_strand_id
1 'polypeptide(L)'
;MRWKLLAGIVAMLLVATMPAGVMGAGEISRDTKNLSCTILLEKPRIEDKGKYVLVDLKGSTDEETAFYMETGKPIIPVVAKTFFFPIGTKINRVNVNIERKCYTLEKKIEPSPKPVVLLPNVPVEPEAKPDPSVYNSDSLYPEKPYKIRYGAGIKDGEHVLIVNIKCYAQYSPARDIIYIPERVDISIDYSLPEKPLFSGGGADLLIITHEKFKPYLQPLVEHKNKLGIRTLIKTVQEIYEEYPIGCMGTKRIVKDKNETEIPIPRDKPEQIKYAIKDAIERYGIKYVLIFGGRKGQTLDWWVPDRKSLNVAESPAEFHCDPGYSCDLYFADIYRTTKSGRLYFDDWDTNENGIVDDWFYMAEDWDNPDYYPDVYVGRIPVRTEWEAKIAVDKIIKYENDGGAWFKKAVMVSGDTFPPARGASKPVYEGERECDVAAGYLEKAGFEVEKLYTSKGNFNSYEDVMRAIGNGVGFVYTAGHGNPALWGNFLPMARTEDEFVLGHTVFDIWRYSNDHYAFIVIGGCHNSQFNISGQYFIDYLITGNMSKHVRLSEHYPYCDGYWWLLDRDGGAIGSIGNTGLGYGYIDEHSTEGLGGWLEPRFFHAYAIQGKHRAGEAWAQAITDYINIIGGVWSDQVDRKTIEELVLLGDPSIKLGG
;
A
#
# COMPACT_ATOMS: atom_id res chain seq x y z
N MET A 1 19.53 11.90 -31.39
CA MET A 1 19.34 13.37 -31.32
C MET A 1 18.83 13.68 -29.91
N ARG A 2 19.57 14.50 -29.16
CA ARG A 2 19.51 14.64 -27.69
C ARG A 2 18.17 15.23 -27.21
N TRP A 3 17.47 14.55 -26.30
CA TRP A 3 16.47 15.16 -25.41
C TRP A 3 16.88 14.90 -23.96
N LYS A 4 16.99 15.99 -23.20
CA LYS A 4 17.49 16.07 -21.83
C LYS A 4 16.38 15.73 -20.84
N LEU A 5 16.74 14.99 -19.79
CA LEU A 5 16.03 14.93 -18.52
C LEU A 5 15.75 16.35 -17.99
N LEU A 6 14.50 16.58 -17.58
CA LEU A 6 14.10 17.69 -16.71
C LEU A 6 13.21 17.09 -15.61
N ALA A 7 13.83 16.39 -14.67
CA ALA A 7 13.27 16.21 -13.34
C ALA A 7 13.46 17.56 -12.63
N GLY A 8 12.40 18.37 -12.62
CA GLY A 8 12.39 19.65 -11.95
C GLY A 8 12.36 19.47 -10.44
N ILE A 9 13.55 19.48 -9.82
CA ILE A 9 13.70 20.09 -8.50
C ILE A 9 13.30 21.55 -8.71
N VAL A 10 12.13 21.95 -8.21
CA VAL A 10 11.88 23.38 -7.97
C VAL A 10 12.75 23.78 -6.78
N ALA A 11 14.02 24.05 -7.06
CA ALA A 11 14.78 24.97 -6.25
C ALA A 11 14.10 26.32 -6.47
N MET A 12 13.15 26.65 -5.60
CA MET A 12 12.37 27.88 -5.66
C MET A 12 13.36 29.05 -5.54
N LEU A 13 13.68 29.64 -6.70
CA LEU A 13 14.34 30.93 -6.78
C LEU A 13 13.33 31.95 -6.24
N LEU A 14 13.56 32.38 -5.00
CA LEU A 14 12.87 33.47 -4.33
C LEU A 14 13.02 34.75 -5.16
N VAL A 15 12.04 35.04 -6.03
CA VAL A 15 11.84 36.39 -6.52
C VAL A 15 10.88 37.07 -5.55
N ALA A 16 11.45 37.68 -4.51
CA ALA A 16 10.71 38.58 -3.64
C ALA A 16 10.40 39.87 -4.42
N THR A 17 9.23 39.95 -5.05
CA THR A 17 8.70 41.24 -5.52
C THR A 17 8.05 41.96 -4.33
N MET A 18 8.75 42.95 -3.77
CA MET A 18 8.17 43.88 -2.80
C MET A 18 7.23 44.86 -3.53
N PRO A 19 5.96 45.02 -3.11
CA PRO A 19 5.15 46.16 -3.52
C PRO A 19 5.61 47.42 -2.80
N ALA A 20 5.88 48.47 -3.56
CA ALA A 20 6.11 49.80 -3.03
C ALA A 20 4.82 50.36 -2.40
N GLY A 21 4.88 50.61 -1.09
CA GLY A 21 4.20 51.67 -0.34
C GLY A 21 2.69 51.89 -0.51
N VAL A 22 1.92 51.48 0.51
CA VAL A 22 0.86 52.32 1.12
C VAL A 22 0.89 52.08 2.63
N MET A 23 1.14 53.13 3.41
CA MET A 23 1.02 53.10 4.87
C MET A 23 -0.45 53.03 5.27
N GLY A 24 -0.80 51.97 5.99
CA GLY A 24 -2.05 51.85 6.74
C GLY A 24 -1.80 50.91 7.91
N ALA A 25 -1.98 51.41 9.14
CA ALA A 25 -1.73 50.67 10.36
C ALA A 25 -2.75 49.52 10.51
N GLY A 26 -2.30 48.31 10.22
CA GLY A 26 -2.87 47.05 10.65
C GLY A 26 -1.70 46.11 10.94
N GLU A 27 -1.73 45.43 12.09
CA GLU A 27 -0.71 44.44 12.44
C GLU A 27 -0.64 43.37 11.34
N ILE A 28 0.41 43.43 10.51
CA ILE A 28 0.76 42.35 9.58
C ILE A 28 1.31 41.22 10.44
N SER A 29 0.53 40.15 10.60
CA SER A 29 1.01 38.97 11.30
C SER A 29 2.01 38.18 10.44
N ARG A 30 3.10 37.79 11.10
CA ARG A 30 4.32 37.08 10.67
C ARG A 30 4.18 36.20 9.39
N ASP A 31 5.05 36.48 8.40
CA ASP A 31 5.43 35.70 7.20
C ASP A 31 4.43 34.63 6.71
N THR A 32 3.23 35.05 6.33
CA THR A 32 2.33 34.20 5.53
C THR A 32 2.85 34.13 4.09
N LYS A 33 3.12 32.90 3.62
CA LYS A 33 3.48 32.59 2.23
C LYS A 33 2.23 32.15 1.46
N ASN A 34 2.27 32.31 0.14
CA ASN A 34 1.24 31.83 -0.75
C ASN A 34 1.86 30.90 -1.80
N LEU A 35 1.21 29.77 -2.04
CA LEU A 35 1.49 28.88 -3.16
C LEU A 35 0.23 28.82 -4.03
N SER A 36 0.40 29.00 -5.34
CA SER A 36 -0.71 28.94 -6.29
C SER A 36 -0.40 27.98 -7.43
N CYS A 37 -1.41 27.26 -7.89
CA CYS A 37 -1.33 26.27 -8.96
C CYS A 37 -2.61 26.32 -9.79
N THR A 38 -2.48 26.24 -11.11
CA THR A 38 -3.61 26.08 -12.03
C THR A 38 -3.47 24.75 -12.73
N ILE A 39 -4.53 23.94 -12.70
CA ILE A 39 -4.66 22.72 -13.49
C ILE A 39 -5.59 23.01 -14.65
N LEU A 40 -5.13 22.74 -15.86
CA LEU A 40 -5.94 22.82 -17.07
C LEU A 40 -6.24 21.40 -17.52
N LEU A 41 -7.51 21.15 -17.84
CA LEU A 41 -7.94 19.87 -18.35
C LEU A 41 -8.42 20.03 -19.78
N GLU A 42 -7.93 19.17 -20.66
CA GLU A 42 -8.42 19.05 -22.02
C GLU A 42 -9.80 18.38 -22.05
N LYS A 43 -10.35 18.23 -23.27
CA LYS A 43 -11.64 17.56 -23.47
C LYS A 43 -11.57 16.11 -22.93
N PRO A 44 -12.56 15.66 -22.14
CA PRO A 44 -12.58 14.29 -21.65
C PRO A 44 -12.75 13.30 -22.81
N ARG A 45 -12.24 12.07 -22.61
CA ARG A 45 -12.56 10.93 -23.47
C ARG A 45 -13.90 10.35 -23.00
N ILE A 46 -14.85 10.20 -23.92
CA ILE A 46 -16.13 9.56 -23.65
C ILE A 46 -16.16 8.26 -24.46
N GLU A 47 -16.12 7.13 -23.76
CA GLU A 47 -16.13 5.79 -24.36
C GLU A 47 -17.54 5.20 -24.30
N ASP A 48 -17.98 4.62 -25.42
CA ASP A 48 -19.21 3.83 -25.45
C ASP A 48 -18.95 2.43 -24.87
N LYS A 49 -19.69 2.07 -23.81
CA LYS A 49 -19.66 0.75 -23.14
C LYS A 49 -20.95 -0.04 -23.43
N GLY A 50 -21.58 0.21 -24.58
CA GLY A 50 -22.81 -0.45 -24.99
C GLY A 50 -24.05 0.18 -24.35
N LYS A 51 -24.40 -0.24 -23.13
CA LYS A 51 -25.57 0.30 -22.40
C LYS A 51 -25.27 1.65 -21.73
N TYR A 52 -24.00 1.87 -21.41
CA TYR A 52 -23.51 3.03 -20.65
C TYR A 52 -22.40 3.75 -21.42
N VAL A 53 -21.93 4.87 -20.86
CA VAL A 53 -20.68 5.51 -21.24
C VAL A 53 -19.71 5.55 -20.06
N LEU A 54 -18.41 5.52 -20.35
CA LEU A 54 -17.34 5.83 -19.39
C LEU A 54 -16.73 7.18 -19.77
N VAL A 55 -16.61 8.08 -18.80
CA VAL A 55 -15.99 9.40 -18.99
C VAL A 55 -14.63 9.40 -18.30
N ASP A 56 -13.56 9.51 -19.08
CA ASP A 56 -12.18 9.38 -18.62
C ASP A 56 -11.39 10.68 -18.84
N LEU A 57 -10.57 11.04 -17.85
CA LEU A 57 -9.68 12.21 -17.87
C LEU A 57 -8.20 11.82 -18.12
N LYS A 58 -7.90 10.54 -18.32
CA LYS A 58 -6.55 10.07 -18.62
C LYS A 58 -5.99 10.77 -19.86
N GLY A 59 -4.81 11.39 -19.70
CA GLY A 59 -4.15 12.15 -20.76
C GLY A 59 -4.74 13.54 -21.01
N SER A 60 -5.77 13.97 -20.26
CA SER A 60 -6.31 15.33 -20.35
C SER A 60 -5.51 16.35 -19.52
N THR A 61 -4.59 15.89 -18.68
CA THR A 61 -3.74 16.69 -17.80
C THR A 61 -2.45 15.93 -17.49
N ASP A 62 -1.42 16.65 -17.06
CA ASP A 62 -0.17 16.08 -16.53
C ASP A 62 -0.33 15.59 -15.07
N GLU A 63 -1.45 15.92 -14.41
CA GLU A 63 -1.76 15.49 -13.06
C GLU A 63 -2.33 14.07 -13.02
N GLU A 64 -2.23 13.42 -11.86
CA GLU A 64 -2.75 12.06 -11.66
C GLU A 64 -4.29 12.07 -11.69
N THR A 65 -4.85 11.16 -12.50
CA THR A 65 -6.30 10.98 -12.66
C THR A 65 -6.72 9.59 -12.19
N ALA A 66 -7.89 9.48 -11.59
CA ALA A 66 -8.49 8.21 -11.18
C ALA A 66 -10.01 8.27 -11.28
N PHE A 67 -10.67 7.17 -10.93
CA PHE A 67 -12.11 7.15 -10.75
C PHE A 67 -12.49 7.21 -9.27
N TYR A 68 -13.59 7.90 -8.99
CA TYR A 68 -14.34 7.78 -7.75
C TYR A 68 -15.43 6.74 -7.97
N MET A 69 -15.28 5.62 -7.28
CA MET A 69 -16.10 4.43 -7.46
C MET A 69 -16.77 4.08 -6.13
N GLU A 70 -18.09 4.01 -6.14
CA GLU A 70 -18.90 3.50 -5.04
C GLU A 70 -19.89 2.52 -5.64
N THR A 71 -19.97 1.30 -5.10
CA THR A 71 -20.77 0.20 -5.66
C THR A 71 -22.17 0.66 -6.11
N GLY A 72 -22.48 0.46 -7.38
CA GLY A 72 -23.77 0.81 -7.98
C GLY A 72 -23.99 2.29 -8.30
N LYS A 73 -23.11 3.21 -7.85
CA LYS A 73 -23.16 4.64 -8.21
C LYS A 73 -22.33 4.92 -9.47
N PRO A 74 -22.58 6.04 -10.20
CA PRO A 74 -21.84 6.37 -11.41
C PRO A 74 -20.31 6.40 -11.21
N ILE A 75 -19.53 5.87 -12.15
CA ILE A 75 -18.07 5.98 -12.16
C ILE A 75 -17.68 7.41 -12.53
N ILE A 76 -17.16 8.19 -11.56
CA ILE A 76 -16.88 9.62 -11.75
C ILE A 76 -15.37 9.85 -11.89
N PRO A 77 -14.89 10.50 -12.96
CA PRO A 77 -13.47 10.81 -13.08
C PRO A 77 -13.05 11.92 -12.11
N VAL A 78 -11.83 11.80 -11.61
CA VAL A 78 -11.24 12.66 -10.59
C VAL A 78 -9.82 13.05 -10.99
N VAL A 79 -9.45 14.28 -10.70
CA VAL A 79 -8.06 14.74 -10.73
C VAL A 79 -7.57 14.94 -9.31
N ALA A 80 -6.40 14.38 -8.97
CA ALA A 80 -5.77 14.52 -7.67
C ALA A 80 -4.53 15.41 -7.76
N LYS A 81 -4.43 16.39 -6.86
CA LYS A 81 -3.24 17.21 -6.68
C LYS A 81 -2.77 17.15 -5.24
N THR A 82 -1.53 16.71 -5.04
CA THR A 82 -0.90 16.67 -3.72
C THR A 82 0.20 17.72 -3.63
N PHE A 83 0.19 18.48 -2.53
CA PHE A 83 1.24 19.42 -2.15
C PHE A 83 1.96 18.90 -0.91
N PHE A 84 3.28 19.06 -0.89
CA PHE A 84 4.12 18.66 0.22
C PHE A 84 4.78 19.91 0.82
N PHE A 85 4.69 20.04 2.13
CA PHE A 85 5.29 21.14 2.89
C PHE A 85 6.23 20.56 3.96
N PRO A 86 7.27 21.31 4.38
CA PRO A 86 8.03 20.93 5.57
C PRO A 86 7.08 20.63 6.72
N ILE A 87 7.29 19.50 7.40
CA ILE A 87 6.45 19.10 8.53
C ILE A 87 6.42 20.21 9.59
N GLY A 88 5.25 20.45 10.19
CA GLY A 88 5.03 21.59 11.09
C GLY A 88 4.51 22.86 10.43
N THR A 89 4.42 22.87 9.09
CA THR A 89 3.80 23.98 8.36
C THR A 89 2.33 24.13 8.74
N LYS A 90 1.90 25.36 9.03
CA LYS A 90 0.49 25.69 9.26
C LYS A 90 -0.17 26.11 7.96
N ILE A 91 -1.27 25.48 7.60
CA ILE A 91 -2.11 25.85 6.45
C ILE A 91 -3.18 26.82 6.94
N ASN A 92 -3.01 28.09 6.58
CA ASN A 92 -3.89 29.18 7.01
C ASN A 92 -5.20 29.17 6.21
N ARG A 93 -5.11 28.96 4.89
CA ARG A 93 -6.26 28.93 3.99
C ARG A 93 -5.95 28.11 2.73
N VAL A 94 -6.93 27.34 2.27
CA VAL A 94 -6.92 26.71 0.94
C VAL A 94 -8.13 27.24 0.19
N ASN A 95 -7.90 27.83 -0.99
CA ASN A 95 -8.95 28.25 -1.91
C ASN A 95 -8.87 27.37 -3.16
N VAL A 96 -10.01 26.82 -3.58
CA VAL A 96 -10.13 25.98 -4.77
C VAL A 96 -11.27 26.54 -5.60
N ASN A 97 -10.94 27.12 -6.74
CA ASN A 97 -11.91 27.60 -7.71
C ASN A 97 -11.93 26.65 -8.92
N ILE A 98 -13.11 26.16 -9.29
CA ILE A 98 -13.26 25.20 -10.38
C ILE A 98 -14.20 25.79 -11.42
N GLU A 99 -13.64 26.10 -12.59
CA GLU A 99 -14.41 26.38 -13.79
C GLU A 99 -14.78 25.07 -14.47
N ARG A 100 -16.06 24.94 -14.84
CA ARG A 100 -16.61 23.68 -15.34
C ARG A 100 -17.23 23.85 -16.70
N LYS A 101 -17.13 22.79 -17.48
CA LYS A 101 -17.80 22.64 -18.76
C LYS A 101 -18.84 21.54 -18.68
N CYS A 102 -20.02 21.82 -19.21
CA CYS A 102 -21.11 20.85 -19.27
C CYS A 102 -21.05 20.02 -20.56
N TYR A 103 -21.35 18.74 -20.42
CA TYR A 103 -21.52 17.81 -21.53
C TYR A 103 -22.83 17.05 -21.32
N THR A 104 -23.71 17.10 -22.32
CA THR A 104 -24.87 16.22 -22.38
C THR A 104 -24.41 14.87 -22.93
N LEU A 105 -24.76 13.79 -22.23
CA LEU A 105 -24.39 12.43 -22.58
C LEU A 105 -25.55 11.75 -23.32
N GLU A 106 -25.22 10.92 -24.29
CA GLU A 106 -26.22 10.14 -25.04
C GLU A 106 -26.74 8.94 -24.23
N LYS A 107 -25.96 8.48 -23.25
CA LYS A 107 -26.29 7.37 -22.36
C LYS A 107 -25.88 7.73 -20.92
N LYS A 108 -26.43 6.98 -19.97
CA LYS A 108 -26.05 7.09 -18.56
C LYS A 108 -24.57 6.71 -18.38
N ILE A 109 -23.90 7.33 -17.41
CA ILE A 109 -22.58 6.88 -16.98
C ILE A 109 -22.69 5.46 -16.39
N GLU A 110 -21.67 4.64 -16.60
CA GLU A 110 -21.61 3.27 -16.09
C GLU A 110 -21.64 3.23 -14.54
N PRO A 111 -22.42 2.33 -13.93
CA PRO A 111 -22.37 2.10 -12.48
C PRO A 111 -21.10 1.36 -12.07
N SER A 112 -20.54 1.75 -10.92
CA SER A 112 -19.32 1.15 -10.40
C SER A 112 -19.57 -0.32 -10.03
N PRO A 113 -18.67 -1.25 -10.42
CA PRO A 113 -18.75 -2.65 -10.01
C PRO A 113 -18.56 -2.81 -8.50
N LYS A 114 -19.11 -3.91 -7.97
CA LYS A 114 -18.84 -4.33 -6.59
C LYS A 114 -17.44 -4.96 -6.56
N PRO A 115 -16.57 -4.60 -5.58
CA PRO A 115 -15.35 -5.35 -5.32
C PRO A 115 -15.63 -6.84 -5.12
N VAL A 116 -14.79 -7.69 -5.69
CA VAL A 116 -14.89 -9.14 -5.58
C VAL A 116 -13.73 -9.66 -4.74
N VAL A 117 -14.05 -10.51 -3.76
CA VAL A 117 -13.06 -11.20 -2.94
C VAL A 117 -12.43 -12.35 -3.73
N LEU A 118 -11.12 -12.52 -3.62
CA LEU A 118 -10.36 -13.54 -4.37
C LEU A 118 -10.40 -14.94 -3.72
N LEU A 119 -11.58 -15.38 -3.26
CA LEU A 119 -11.78 -16.66 -2.56
C LEU A 119 -12.28 -17.79 -3.48
N PRO A 120 -12.03 -19.07 -3.16
CA PRO A 120 -12.57 -20.21 -3.90
C PRO A 120 -14.10 -20.28 -3.91
N ASN A 121 -14.69 -20.70 -5.04
CA ASN A 121 -16.13 -20.94 -5.23
C ASN A 121 -17.06 -19.75 -4.91
N VAL A 122 -16.56 -18.52 -4.90
CA VAL A 122 -17.38 -17.32 -4.75
C VAL A 122 -17.79 -16.83 -6.14
N PRO A 123 -19.08 -16.90 -6.51
CA PRO A 123 -19.54 -16.39 -7.79
C PRO A 123 -19.50 -14.86 -7.81
N VAL A 124 -19.07 -14.29 -8.94
CA VAL A 124 -19.07 -12.85 -9.19
C VAL A 124 -20.41 -12.42 -9.76
N GLU A 125 -20.84 -11.20 -9.43
CA GLU A 125 -21.94 -10.56 -10.16
C GLU A 125 -21.37 -9.93 -11.44
N PRO A 126 -21.75 -10.42 -12.64
CA PRO A 126 -21.12 -10.00 -13.88
C PRO A 126 -21.49 -8.59 -14.34
N GLU A 127 -22.57 -8.01 -13.79
CA GLU A 127 -23.00 -6.65 -14.13
C GLU A 127 -23.31 -5.83 -12.88
N ALA A 128 -22.78 -4.61 -12.84
CA ALA A 128 -23.08 -3.64 -11.81
C ALA A 128 -24.54 -3.15 -11.90
N LYS A 129 -25.26 -3.21 -10.77
CA LYS A 129 -26.65 -2.73 -10.68
C LYS A 129 -26.67 -1.24 -10.32
N PRO A 130 -27.31 -0.37 -11.12
CA PRO A 130 -27.36 1.06 -10.83
C PRO A 130 -28.22 1.34 -9.59
N ASP A 131 -27.70 2.13 -8.65
CA ASP A 131 -28.42 2.59 -7.47
C ASP A 131 -29.56 3.54 -7.88
N PRO A 132 -30.84 3.14 -7.74
CA PRO A 132 -31.97 3.95 -8.16
C PRO A 132 -32.05 5.30 -7.42
N SER A 133 -31.52 5.40 -6.20
CA SER A 133 -31.54 6.63 -5.42
C SER A 133 -30.63 7.72 -6.01
N VAL A 134 -29.57 7.31 -6.72
CA VAL A 134 -28.66 8.21 -7.43
C VAL A 134 -29.11 8.38 -8.88
N TYR A 135 -29.38 7.30 -9.60
CA TYR A 135 -29.65 7.34 -11.05
C TYR A 135 -30.98 8.03 -11.42
N ASN A 136 -31.96 8.05 -10.51
CA ASN A 136 -33.23 8.75 -10.73
C ASN A 136 -33.23 10.19 -10.18
N SER A 137 -32.12 10.66 -9.63
CA SER A 137 -31.98 12.00 -9.06
C SER A 137 -31.37 12.98 -10.06
N ASP A 138 -31.81 14.24 -10.03
CA ASP A 138 -31.20 15.35 -10.77
C ASP A 138 -30.11 16.08 -9.96
N SER A 139 -29.94 15.74 -8.68
CA SER A 139 -28.85 16.21 -7.83
C SER A 139 -27.48 15.85 -8.40
N LEU A 140 -26.48 16.69 -8.12
CA LEU A 140 -25.11 16.44 -8.52
C LEU A 140 -24.49 15.32 -7.68
N TYR A 141 -23.88 14.36 -8.36
CA TYR A 141 -23.09 13.28 -7.77
C TYR A 141 -21.63 13.32 -8.28
N PRO A 142 -20.63 13.28 -7.38
CA PRO A 142 -20.75 13.54 -5.95
C PRO A 142 -21.24 14.97 -5.70
N GLU A 143 -21.82 15.24 -4.52
CA GLU A 143 -22.37 16.55 -4.17
C GLU A 143 -21.28 17.64 -4.07
N LYS A 144 -20.13 17.26 -3.50
CA LYS A 144 -18.99 18.17 -3.30
C LYS A 144 -18.05 18.09 -4.51
N PRO A 145 -17.67 19.23 -5.10
CA PRO A 145 -16.80 19.25 -6.29
C PRO A 145 -15.33 19.01 -5.97
N TYR A 146 -14.93 19.11 -4.71
CA TYR A 146 -13.60 18.75 -4.27
C TYR A 146 -13.59 18.31 -2.82
N LYS A 147 -12.52 17.61 -2.44
CA LYS A 147 -12.22 17.18 -1.07
C LYS A 147 -10.76 17.49 -0.76
N ILE A 148 -10.50 18.04 0.42
CA ILE A 148 -9.15 18.33 0.90
C ILE A 148 -8.86 17.41 2.08
N ARG A 149 -7.71 16.75 2.05
CA ARG A 149 -7.19 15.97 3.18
C ARG A 149 -5.79 16.43 3.55
N TYR A 150 -5.48 16.22 4.82
CA TYR A 150 -4.18 16.51 5.44
C TYR A 150 -3.66 15.20 6.02
N GLY A 151 -2.33 15.02 5.99
CA GLY A 151 -1.65 13.90 6.64
C GLY A 151 -0.18 14.21 6.87
N ALA A 152 0.50 13.41 7.68
CA ALA A 152 1.95 13.46 7.87
C ALA A 152 2.56 12.20 7.26
N GLY A 153 3.72 12.30 6.62
CA GLY A 153 4.38 11.14 6.05
C GLY A 153 5.75 11.49 5.51
N ILE A 154 6.38 10.57 4.78
CA ILE A 154 7.65 10.82 4.10
C ILE A 154 7.47 11.17 2.62
N LYS A 155 8.19 12.19 2.17
CA LYS A 155 8.50 12.40 0.75
C LYS A 155 10.01 12.54 0.57
N ASP A 156 10.57 11.70 -0.30
CA ASP A 156 12.00 11.71 -0.69
C ASP A 156 12.97 11.67 0.51
N GLY A 157 12.59 10.92 1.56
CA GLY A 157 13.39 10.73 2.78
C GLY A 157 13.23 11.82 3.84
N GLU A 158 12.34 12.80 3.62
CA GLU A 158 12.03 13.89 4.54
C GLU A 158 10.58 13.79 5.03
N HIS A 159 10.34 14.10 6.31
CA HIS A 159 8.99 14.17 6.87
C HIS A 159 8.27 15.44 6.38
N VAL A 160 7.04 15.30 5.92
CA VAL A 160 6.27 16.35 5.27
C VAL A 160 4.83 16.41 5.75
N LEU A 161 4.27 17.61 5.78
CA LEU A 161 2.83 17.80 5.76
C LEU A 161 2.33 17.58 4.34
N ILE A 162 1.38 16.68 4.19
CA ILE A 162 0.72 16.35 2.93
C ILE A 162 -0.61 17.11 2.87
N VAL A 163 -0.85 17.85 1.79
CA VAL A 163 -2.14 18.47 1.47
C VAL A 163 -2.62 17.88 0.15
N ASN A 164 -3.57 16.95 0.22
CA ASN A 164 -4.15 16.29 -0.95
C ASN A 164 -5.50 16.93 -1.29
N ILE A 165 -5.66 17.32 -2.55
CA ILE A 165 -6.88 17.94 -3.08
C ILE A 165 -7.37 17.08 -4.24
N LYS A 166 -8.54 16.45 -4.07
CA LYS A 166 -9.23 15.70 -5.11
C LYS A 166 -10.35 16.56 -5.69
N CYS A 167 -10.34 16.79 -6.99
CA CYS A 167 -11.35 17.54 -7.73
C CYS A 167 -12.17 16.59 -8.59
N TYR A 168 -13.47 16.54 -8.33
CA TYR A 168 -14.40 15.61 -8.97
C TYR A 168 -15.08 16.28 -10.15
N ALA A 169 -15.26 15.53 -11.24
CA ALA A 169 -16.40 15.79 -12.11
C ALA A 169 -17.71 15.63 -11.32
N GLN A 170 -18.78 16.30 -11.73
CA GLN A 170 -20.08 16.15 -11.11
C GLN A 170 -21.12 15.77 -12.15
N TYR A 171 -21.89 14.72 -11.91
CA TYR A 171 -22.88 14.20 -12.82
C TYR A 171 -24.29 14.44 -12.27
N SER A 172 -25.22 14.83 -13.12
CA SER A 172 -26.65 14.90 -12.82
C SER A 172 -27.34 13.76 -13.56
N PRO A 173 -27.58 12.61 -12.89
CA PRO A 173 -28.01 11.39 -13.55
C PRO A 173 -29.32 11.53 -14.29
N ALA A 174 -30.39 12.04 -13.68
CA ALA A 174 -31.69 12.17 -14.32
C ALA A 174 -31.69 13.10 -15.55
N ARG A 175 -30.71 14.02 -15.65
CA ARG A 175 -30.58 14.97 -16.76
C ARG A 175 -29.56 14.55 -17.82
N ASP A 176 -28.78 13.50 -17.59
CA ASP A 176 -27.70 13.07 -18.48
C ASP A 176 -26.64 14.16 -18.74
N ILE A 177 -26.35 14.99 -17.72
CA ILE A 177 -25.37 16.08 -17.84
C ILE A 177 -24.22 15.84 -16.87
N ILE A 178 -22.99 15.81 -17.40
CA ILE A 178 -21.76 15.83 -16.59
C ILE A 178 -21.08 17.20 -16.68
N TYR A 179 -20.58 17.66 -15.54
CA TYR A 179 -19.82 18.89 -15.35
C TYR A 179 -18.36 18.51 -15.10
N ILE A 180 -17.52 18.75 -16.09
CA ILE A 180 -16.09 18.42 -16.06
C ILE A 180 -15.31 19.67 -15.67
N PRO A 181 -14.34 19.59 -14.73
CA PRO A 181 -13.40 20.67 -14.49
C PRO A 181 -12.62 20.98 -15.78
N GLU A 182 -12.64 22.21 -16.27
CA GLU A 182 -11.81 22.65 -17.41
C GLU A 182 -10.58 23.43 -16.91
N ARG A 183 -10.77 24.16 -15.80
CA ARG A 183 -9.73 24.88 -15.10
C ARG A 183 -9.93 24.79 -13.59
N VAL A 184 -8.89 24.42 -12.86
CA VAL A 184 -8.87 24.38 -11.39
C VAL A 184 -7.77 25.31 -10.90
N ASP A 185 -8.15 26.42 -10.27
CA ASP A 185 -7.20 27.33 -9.62
C ASP A 185 -7.16 27.03 -8.11
N ILE A 186 -5.98 26.68 -7.62
CA ILE A 186 -5.71 26.35 -6.23
C ILE A 186 -4.76 27.41 -5.66
N SER A 187 -5.10 28.00 -4.52
CA SER A 187 -4.18 28.85 -3.76
C SER A 187 -4.14 28.43 -2.30
N ILE A 188 -2.94 28.24 -1.76
CA ILE A 188 -2.68 27.80 -0.39
C ILE A 188 -1.88 28.90 0.32
N ASP A 189 -2.48 29.50 1.34
CA ASP A 189 -1.80 30.40 2.26
C ASP A 189 -1.26 29.59 3.44
N TYR A 190 0.03 29.71 3.73
CA TYR A 190 0.69 28.89 4.74
C TYR A 190 1.79 29.65 5.49
N SER A 191 2.14 29.14 6.66
CA SER A 191 3.24 29.65 7.49
C SER A 191 4.19 28.50 7.81
N LEU A 192 5.47 28.68 7.47
CA LEU A 192 6.49 27.68 7.78
C LEU A 192 6.75 27.59 9.29
N PRO A 193 7.17 26.42 9.80
CA PRO A 193 7.60 26.30 11.19
C PRO A 193 8.87 27.14 11.43
N GLU A 194 9.00 27.72 12.62
CA GLU A 194 10.17 28.55 12.98
C GLU A 194 11.46 27.71 13.08
N LYS A 195 11.33 26.42 13.38
CA LYS A 195 12.43 25.46 13.49
C LYS A 195 12.01 24.12 12.87
N PRO A 196 12.94 23.35 12.28
CA PRO A 196 12.67 21.96 11.93
C PRO A 196 12.16 21.19 13.15
N LEU A 197 11.07 20.43 12.99
CA LEU A 197 10.53 19.59 14.06
C LEU A 197 11.45 18.41 14.38
N PHE A 198 12.15 17.91 13.37
CA PHE A 198 13.11 16.82 13.51
C PHE A 198 14.52 17.37 13.27
N SER A 199 15.40 17.17 14.24
CA SER A 199 16.83 17.47 14.15
C SER A 199 17.69 16.22 14.40
N GLY A 200 17.04 15.05 14.45
CA GLY A 200 17.68 13.76 14.69
C GLY A 200 18.64 13.41 13.56
N GLY A 201 19.78 12.84 13.93
CA GLY A 201 20.76 12.34 12.99
C GLY A 201 21.71 11.39 13.73
N GLY A 202 22.06 10.27 13.12
CA GLY A 202 22.93 9.30 13.80
C GLY A 202 22.80 7.88 13.27
N ALA A 203 21.60 7.50 12.82
CA ALA A 203 21.34 6.19 12.25
C ALA A 203 20.32 6.28 11.12
N ASP A 204 20.39 5.33 10.20
CA ASP A 204 19.53 5.27 9.01
C ASP A 204 18.58 4.06 9.10
N LEU A 205 19.07 2.93 9.62
CA LEU A 205 18.32 1.68 9.81
C LEU A 205 18.22 1.31 11.30
N LEU A 206 17.01 1.02 11.76
CA LEU A 206 16.75 0.39 13.06
C LEU A 206 16.30 -1.05 12.85
N ILE A 207 17.00 -2.00 13.45
CA ILE A 207 16.59 -3.41 13.50
C ILE A 207 15.93 -3.67 14.86
N ILE A 208 14.65 -4.02 14.84
CA ILE A 208 13.90 -4.42 16.04
C ILE A 208 13.83 -5.94 16.07
N THR A 209 14.34 -6.55 17.14
CA THR A 209 14.48 -8.01 17.22
C THR A 209 14.25 -8.54 18.63
N HIS A 210 14.17 -9.86 18.78
CA HIS A 210 14.30 -10.50 20.09
C HIS A 210 15.78 -10.73 20.43
N GLU A 211 16.17 -10.65 21.71
CA GLU A 211 17.56 -10.83 22.18
C GLU A 211 18.20 -12.15 21.67
N LYS A 212 17.38 -13.20 21.54
CA LYS A 212 17.76 -14.49 20.93
C LYS A 212 18.42 -14.38 19.55
N PHE A 213 17.99 -13.44 18.71
CA PHE A 213 18.49 -13.30 17.33
C PHE A 213 19.58 -12.24 17.18
N LYS A 214 19.80 -11.41 18.20
CA LYS A 214 20.80 -10.33 18.19
C LYS A 214 22.21 -10.80 17.78
N PRO A 215 22.74 -11.96 18.24
CA PRO A 215 24.06 -12.42 17.80
C PRO A 215 24.16 -12.71 16.29
N TYR A 216 23.06 -13.11 15.65
CA TYR A 216 23.02 -13.45 14.23
C TYR A 216 22.92 -12.22 13.33
N LEU A 217 22.53 -11.06 13.87
CA LEU A 217 22.37 -9.80 13.14
C LEU A 217 23.67 -8.98 13.09
N GLN A 218 24.66 -9.30 13.91
CA GLN A 218 25.92 -8.55 13.95
C GLN A 218 26.62 -8.48 12.57
N PRO A 219 26.72 -9.58 11.78
CA PRO A 219 27.26 -9.51 10.42
C PRO A 219 26.47 -8.57 9.50
N LEU A 220 25.14 -8.51 9.64
CA LEU A 220 24.29 -7.61 8.86
C LEU A 220 24.57 -6.15 9.21
N VAL A 221 24.67 -5.83 10.50
CA VAL A 221 25.02 -4.47 10.97
C VAL A 221 26.36 -4.02 10.41
N GLU A 222 27.37 -4.87 10.48
CA GLU A 222 28.70 -4.58 9.92
C GLU A 222 28.65 -4.35 8.41
N HIS A 223 27.90 -5.19 7.69
CA HIS A 223 27.69 -5.06 6.26
C HIS A 223 27.00 -3.74 5.90
N LYS A 224 25.88 -3.41 6.55
CA LYS A 224 25.13 -2.17 6.31
C LYS A 224 25.95 -0.92 6.63
N ASN A 225 26.70 -0.94 7.74
CA ASN A 225 27.60 0.16 8.09
C ASN A 225 28.71 0.34 7.04
N LYS A 226 29.24 -0.74 6.47
CA LYS A 226 30.22 -0.68 5.36
C LYS A 226 29.63 -0.06 4.10
N LEU A 227 28.33 -0.27 3.85
CA LEU A 227 27.57 0.37 2.76
C LEU A 227 27.12 1.80 3.10
N GLY A 228 27.48 2.34 4.27
CA GLY A 228 27.10 3.68 4.70
C GLY A 228 25.68 3.80 5.26
N ILE A 229 25.01 2.68 5.54
CA ILE A 229 23.70 2.63 6.20
C ILE A 229 23.95 2.39 7.69
N ARG A 230 23.96 3.48 8.48
CA ARG A 230 24.25 3.39 9.92
C ARG A 230 23.13 2.63 10.61
N THR A 231 23.48 1.51 11.22
CA THR A 231 22.49 0.55 11.70
C THR A 231 22.52 0.41 13.22
N LEU A 232 21.35 0.50 13.84
CA LEU A 232 21.12 0.22 15.26
C LEU A 232 20.34 -1.09 15.41
N ILE A 233 20.64 -1.85 16.46
CA ILE A 233 19.78 -2.94 16.92
C ILE A 233 19.14 -2.52 18.23
N LYS A 234 17.82 -2.72 18.34
CA LYS A 234 17.09 -2.61 19.60
C LYS A 234 16.25 -3.85 19.82
N THR A 235 16.28 -4.39 21.03
CA THR A 235 15.54 -5.61 21.35
C THR A 235 14.17 -5.30 21.91
N VAL A 236 13.21 -6.19 21.69
CA VAL A 236 11.87 -6.03 22.28
C VAL A 236 11.91 -6.05 23.81
N GLN A 237 12.89 -6.74 24.42
CA GLN A 237 13.13 -6.67 25.86
C GLN A 237 13.46 -5.25 26.32
N GLU A 238 14.46 -4.62 25.70
CA GLU A 238 14.84 -3.23 25.98
C GLU A 238 13.65 -2.29 25.74
N ILE A 239 12.90 -2.47 24.65
CA ILE A 239 11.70 -1.68 24.34
C ILE A 239 10.63 -1.81 25.43
N TYR A 240 10.32 -3.04 25.86
CA TYR A 240 9.27 -3.25 26.86
C TYR A 240 9.65 -2.71 28.24
N GLU A 241 10.93 -2.70 28.57
CA GLU A 241 11.47 -2.10 29.80
C GLU A 241 11.48 -0.56 29.73
N GLU A 242 11.88 0.02 28.60
CA GLU A 242 11.96 1.47 28.42
C GLU A 242 10.60 2.16 28.31
N TYR A 243 9.59 1.50 27.73
CA TYR A 243 8.29 2.09 27.43
C TYR A 243 7.15 1.33 28.10
N PRO A 244 7.02 1.33 29.44
CA PRO A 244 6.05 0.50 30.15
C PRO A 244 4.58 0.81 29.79
N ILE A 245 3.76 -0.25 29.75
CA ILE A 245 2.31 -0.14 29.50
C ILE A 245 1.60 0.48 30.71
N GLY A 246 0.66 1.39 30.44
CA GLY A 246 -0.16 2.04 31.46
C GLY A 246 -1.29 1.16 31.98
N CYS A 247 -1.82 1.47 33.16
CA CYS A 247 -3.03 0.81 33.66
C CYS A 247 -4.25 1.19 32.81
N MET A 248 -5.13 0.23 32.54
CA MET A 248 -6.44 0.45 31.90
C MET A 248 -7.20 1.58 32.63
N GLY A 249 -7.69 2.58 31.90
CA GLY A 249 -8.42 3.73 32.47
C GLY A 249 -7.56 4.89 32.98
N THR A 250 -6.24 4.84 32.80
CA THR A 250 -5.38 6.03 32.97
C THR A 250 -5.55 6.98 31.77
N LYS A 251 -5.36 8.30 31.99
CA LYS A 251 -5.22 9.23 30.87
C LYS A 251 -4.07 8.71 29.99
N ARG A 252 -4.35 8.39 28.72
CA ARG A 252 -3.37 7.85 27.75
C ARG A 252 -2.25 8.83 27.40
N ILE A 253 -2.33 10.05 27.94
CA ILE A 253 -1.38 11.12 27.76
C ILE A 253 -0.91 11.57 29.14
N VAL A 254 0.40 11.47 29.38
CA VAL A 254 1.08 12.19 30.47
C VAL A 254 1.81 13.39 29.89
N LYS A 255 1.76 14.54 30.57
CA LYS A 255 2.54 15.70 30.17
C LYS A 255 3.95 15.60 30.73
N ASP A 256 4.96 15.75 29.87
CA ASP A 256 6.33 15.93 30.32
C ASP A 256 6.51 17.31 31.01
N LYS A 257 7.71 17.59 31.52
CA LYS A 257 8.02 18.87 32.19
C LYS A 257 7.86 20.10 31.26
N ASN A 258 7.78 19.88 29.95
CA ASN A 258 7.59 20.89 28.92
C ASN A 258 6.16 20.92 28.37
N GLU A 259 5.21 20.27 29.06
CA GLU A 259 3.83 20.07 28.63
C GLU A 259 3.61 19.25 27.36
N THR A 260 4.63 18.50 26.92
CA THR A 260 4.54 17.59 25.79
C THR A 260 3.70 16.38 26.17
N GLU A 261 2.71 16.08 25.36
CA GLU A 261 1.86 14.90 25.50
C GLU A 261 2.69 13.65 25.15
N ILE A 262 2.95 12.81 26.15
CA ILE A 262 3.60 11.51 26.01
C ILE A 262 2.49 10.44 26.03
N PRO A 263 2.21 9.80 24.88
CA PRO A 263 1.40 8.58 24.82
C PRO A 263 1.96 7.51 25.76
N ILE A 264 1.08 6.91 26.56
CA ILE A 264 1.42 5.68 27.29
C ILE A 264 0.98 4.50 26.42
N PRO A 265 1.91 3.61 26.01
CA PRO A 265 1.57 2.46 25.17
C PRO A 265 0.51 1.56 25.80
N ARG A 266 -0.46 1.10 25.00
CA ARG A 266 -1.51 0.17 25.46
C ARG A 266 -1.07 -1.29 25.54
N ASP A 267 -0.16 -1.70 24.65
CA ASP A 267 0.26 -3.08 24.48
C ASP A 267 1.64 -3.17 23.79
N LYS A 268 2.15 -4.40 23.64
CA LYS A 268 3.49 -4.66 23.08
C LYS A 268 3.70 -4.08 21.67
N PRO A 269 2.77 -4.21 20.71
CA PRO A 269 2.93 -3.54 19.42
C PRO A 269 2.99 -2.01 19.52
N GLU A 270 2.20 -1.38 20.41
CA GLU A 270 2.29 0.08 20.60
C GLU A 270 3.61 0.50 21.25
N GLN A 271 4.19 -0.32 22.15
CA GLN A 271 5.53 -0.08 22.69
C GLN A 271 6.59 -0.07 21.57
N ILE A 272 6.48 -0.99 20.60
CA ILE A 272 7.35 -1.06 19.42
C ILE A 272 7.16 0.19 18.54
N LYS A 273 5.92 0.56 18.23
CA LYS A 273 5.59 1.77 17.45
C LYS A 273 6.14 3.04 18.11
N TYR A 274 6.01 3.15 19.43
CA TYR A 274 6.55 4.26 20.19
C TYR A 274 8.09 4.29 20.18
N ALA A 275 8.75 3.14 20.29
CA ALA A 275 10.21 3.05 20.16
C ALA A 275 10.69 3.49 18.77
N ILE A 276 9.93 3.22 17.71
CA ILE A 276 10.19 3.70 16.35
C ILE A 276 10.10 5.22 16.30
N LYS A 277 9.01 5.81 16.81
CA LYS A 277 8.85 7.28 16.95
C LYS A 277 10.06 7.91 17.64
N ASP A 278 10.43 7.39 18.80
CA ASP A 278 11.58 7.89 19.56
C ASP A 278 12.89 7.78 18.77
N ALA A 279 13.07 6.72 17.99
CA ALA A 279 14.25 6.52 17.18
C ALA A 279 14.31 7.48 15.97
N ILE A 280 13.16 7.77 15.34
CA ILE A 280 13.03 8.81 14.31
C ILE A 280 13.47 10.16 14.89
N GLU A 281 12.90 10.55 16.03
CA GLU A 281 13.14 11.86 16.64
C GLU A 281 14.58 12.03 17.13
N ARG A 282 15.18 10.99 17.71
CA ARG A 282 16.54 11.06 18.28
C ARG A 282 17.62 10.85 17.23
N TYR A 283 17.45 9.89 16.33
CA TYR A 283 18.52 9.42 15.43
C TYR A 283 18.27 9.70 13.95
N GLY A 284 17.06 10.11 13.56
CA GLY A 284 16.70 10.33 12.16
C GLY A 284 16.50 9.04 11.37
N ILE A 285 16.01 7.97 12.02
CA ILE A 285 15.75 6.67 11.38
C ILE A 285 14.85 6.83 10.15
N LYS A 286 15.23 6.17 9.05
CA LYS A 286 14.47 6.13 7.79
C LYS A 286 13.91 4.75 7.49
N TYR A 287 14.60 3.70 7.92
CA TYR A 287 14.23 2.31 7.68
C TYR A 287 14.10 1.56 9.00
N VAL A 288 13.06 0.72 9.11
CA VAL A 288 12.85 -0.17 10.26
C VAL A 288 12.71 -1.60 9.75
N LEU A 289 13.66 -2.45 10.11
CA LEU A 289 13.57 -3.89 9.90
C LEU A 289 13.03 -4.55 11.16
N ILE A 290 11.82 -5.09 11.09
CA ILE A 290 11.27 -5.94 12.14
C ILE A 290 11.77 -7.36 11.90
N PHE A 291 12.70 -7.81 12.73
CA PHE A 291 13.38 -9.10 12.59
C PHE A 291 12.89 -10.09 13.65
N GLY A 292 11.88 -10.87 13.28
CA GLY A 292 11.26 -11.86 14.15
C GLY A 292 9.77 -12.04 13.88
N GLY A 293 9.29 -13.26 14.10
CA GLY A 293 7.88 -13.64 14.00
C GLY A 293 7.45 -14.52 15.17
N ARG A 294 6.78 -15.63 14.87
CA ARG A 294 6.29 -16.58 15.88
C ARG A 294 7.42 -17.43 16.50
N LYS A 295 7.19 -17.92 17.72
CA LYS A 295 8.11 -18.84 18.41
C LYS A 295 7.96 -20.25 17.85
N GLY A 296 8.71 -20.58 16.81
CA GLY A 296 8.53 -21.85 16.10
C GLY A 296 7.10 -21.96 15.55
N GLN A 297 6.46 -23.12 15.69
CA GLN A 297 5.09 -23.35 15.23
C GLN A 297 4.04 -23.16 16.34
N THR A 298 4.24 -22.22 17.28
CA THR A 298 3.27 -21.90 18.34
C THR A 298 2.44 -20.64 18.01
N LEU A 299 1.59 -20.20 18.95
CA LEU A 299 0.88 -18.91 18.88
C LEU A 299 1.63 -17.76 19.58
N ASP A 300 2.79 -18.03 20.19
CA ASP A 300 3.61 -17.02 20.85
C ASP A 300 4.49 -16.25 19.86
N TRP A 301 4.89 -15.04 20.24
CA TRP A 301 5.71 -14.16 19.41
C TRP A 301 7.10 -13.91 19.98
N TRP A 302 8.11 -13.95 19.11
CA TRP A 302 9.40 -13.30 19.37
C TRP A 302 9.27 -11.79 19.24
N VAL A 303 8.67 -11.33 18.14
CA VAL A 303 8.33 -9.92 17.88
C VAL A 303 6.89 -9.89 17.34
N PRO A 304 5.93 -9.30 18.06
CA PRO A 304 4.51 -9.40 17.70
C PRO A 304 4.16 -8.66 16.41
N ASP A 305 3.04 -9.04 15.82
CA ASP A 305 2.32 -8.26 14.81
C ASP A 305 1.39 -7.23 15.48
N ARG A 306 0.86 -6.30 14.67
CA ARG A 306 -0.37 -5.59 14.98
C ARG A 306 -1.47 -6.15 14.08
N LYS A 307 -2.67 -6.34 14.63
CA LYS A 307 -3.86 -6.64 13.83
C LYS A 307 -4.65 -5.36 13.59
N SER A 308 -5.03 -5.11 12.34
CA SER A 308 -6.14 -4.19 12.01
C SER A 308 -7.47 -4.91 12.29
N LEU A 309 -8.49 -4.17 12.71
CA LEU A 309 -9.85 -4.68 12.97
C LEU A 309 -10.88 -4.06 12.01
N ASN A 310 -10.42 -3.66 10.82
CA ASN A 310 -11.27 -3.26 9.70
C ASN A 310 -11.89 -4.49 9.03
N VAL A 311 -13.21 -4.69 9.20
CA VAL A 311 -13.95 -5.87 8.74
C VAL A 311 -14.74 -5.57 7.47
N ALA A 312 -14.09 -5.69 6.32
CA ALA A 312 -14.72 -5.57 5.01
C ALA A 312 -15.72 -6.71 4.72
N GLU A 313 -16.74 -6.43 3.89
CA GLU A 313 -17.77 -7.42 3.52
C GLU A 313 -17.14 -8.64 2.83
N SER A 314 -17.49 -9.84 3.28
CA SER A 314 -17.09 -11.12 2.69
C SER A 314 -18.24 -12.14 2.80
N PRO A 315 -18.30 -13.18 1.95
CA PRO A 315 -19.39 -14.16 1.99
C PRO A 315 -19.53 -14.81 3.38
N ALA A 316 -20.77 -14.98 3.83
CA ALA A 316 -21.10 -15.42 5.19
C ALA A 316 -20.44 -16.76 5.60
N GLU A 317 -20.16 -17.62 4.63
CA GLU A 317 -19.55 -18.95 4.82
C GLU A 317 -18.08 -18.89 5.30
N PHE A 318 -17.39 -17.78 5.05
CA PHE A 318 -15.98 -17.63 5.44
C PHE A 318 -15.80 -16.97 6.81
N HIS A 319 -16.89 -16.55 7.47
CA HIS A 319 -16.89 -15.85 8.76
C HIS A 319 -15.79 -14.79 8.82
N CYS A 320 -16.07 -13.65 8.18
CA CYS A 320 -15.37 -12.37 8.21
C CYS A 320 -13.92 -12.42 8.68
N ASP A 321 -12.96 -12.09 7.82
CA ASP A 321 -11.56 -11.82 8.19
C ASP A 321 -11.56 -10.74 9.30
N PRO A 322 -11.62 -11.13 10.59
CA PRO A 322 -12.04 -10.24 11.67
C PRO A 322 -10.87 -9.40 12.16
N GLY A 323 -9.72 -9.58 11.51
CA GLY A 323 -8.49 -8.87 11.69
C GLY A 323 -7.32 -9.64 11.11
N TYR A 324 -6.44 -8.91 10.46
CA TYR A 324 -5.30 -9.37 9.70
C TYR A 324 -4.05 -8.59 10.14
N SER A 325 -2.87 -9.20 9.96
CA SER A 325 -1.62 -8.56 10.35
C SER A 325 -1.37 -7.33 9.48
N CYS A 326 -1.04 -6.20 10.11
CA CYS A 326 -0.84 -4.92 9.44
C CYS A 326 0.47 -4.31 9.92
N ASP A 327 1.50 -4.36 9.09
CA ASP A 327 2.79 -3.71 9.39
C ASP A 327 2.80 -2.22 8.97
N LEU A 328 1.79 -1.76 8.20
CA LEU A 328 1.57 -0.32 7.95
C LEU A 328 1.38 0.45 9.27
N TYR A 329 0.82 -0.19 10.30
CA TYR A 329 0.72 0.36 11.65
C TYR A 329 2.08 0.79 12.22
N PHE A 330 3.17 0.10 11.91
CA PHE A 330 4.51 0.45 12.38
C PHE A 330 5.19 1.51 11.50
N ALA A 331 4.64 1.77 10.32
CA ALA A 331 5.16 2.72 9.34
C ALA A 331 4.52 4.11 9.47
N ASP A 332 3.21 4.17 9.69
CA ASP A 332 2.47 5.40 10.02
C ASP A 332 2.70 5.72 11.50
N ILE A 333 3.37 6.83 11.81
CA ILE A 333 3.77 7.21 13.18
C ILE A 333 3.04 8.47 13.64
N TYR A 334 2.78 9.39 12.72
CA TYR A 334 2.31 10.73 12.99
C TYR A 334 1.06 11.02 12.17
N ARG A 335 0.13 11.73 12.80
CA ARG A 335 -0.97 12.40 12.08
C ARG A 335 -0.94 13.89 12.28
N THR A 336 -1.50 14.60 11.32
CA THR A 336 -1.63 16.05 11.40
C THR A 336 -2.88 16.59 10.71
N THR A 337 -3.13 17.88 10.89
CA THR A 337 -4.23 18.61 10.26
C THR A 337 -3.70 19.91 9.68
N LYS A 338 -4.59 20.77 9.16
CA LYS A 338 -4.23 22.13 8.72
C LYS A 338 -3.45 22.97 9.74
N SER A 339 -3.51 22.63 11.04
CA SER A 339 -2.78 23.36 12.08
C SER A 339 -1.25 23.18 12.00
N GLY A 340 -0.77 22.11 11.37
CA GLY A 340 0.63 21.71 11.37
C GLY A 340 1.09 21.02 12.67
N ARG A 341 0.22 20.87 13.67
CA ARG A 341 0.55 20.13 14.90
C ARG A 341 0.63 18.64 14.60
N LEU A 342 1.71 18.00 15.05
CA LEU A 342 1.88 16.56 15.00
C LEU A 342 1.24 15.89 16.22
N TYR A 343 0.62 14.75 15.99
CA TYR A 343 0.13 13.83 17.01
C TYR A 343 0.70 12.46 16.71
N PHE A 344 0.99 11.67 17.75
CA PHE A 344 1.28 10.24 17.55
C PHE A 344 -0.01 9.57 17.06
N ASP A 345 0.05 8.92 15.90
CA ASP A 345 -1.11 8.20 15.37
C ASP A 345 -1.12 6.79 15.95
N ASP A 346 -1.89 6.58 17.01
CA ASP A 346 -2.00 5.28 17.67
C ASP A 346 -3.07 4.37 17.04
N TRP A 347 -3.74 4.86 15.99
CA TRP A 347 -4.86 4.20 15.30
C TRP A 347 -6.04 3.88 16.23
N ASP A 348 -6.32 4.73 17.22
CA ASP A 348 -7.51 4.69 18.10
C ASP A 348 -8.08 6.11 18.23
N THR A 349 -8.53 6.61 17.09
CA THR A 349 -9.01 7.99 16.91
C THR A 349 -10.39 8.25 17.53
N ASN A 350 -11.20 7.20 17.74
CA ASN A 350 -12.45 7.28 18.49
C ASN A 350 -12.25 7.07 20.01
N GLU A 351 -11.02 6.76 20.45
CA GLU A 351 -10.62 6.58 21.85
C GLU A 351 -11.39 5.45 22.56
N ASN A 352 -11.84 4.43 21.83
CA ASN A 352 -12.56 3.28 22.38
C ASN A 352 -11.62 2.17 22.89
N GLY A 353 -10.30 2.29 22.64
CA GLY A 353 -9.27 1.37 23.06
C GLY A 353 -9.00 0.21 22.09
N ILE A 354 -9.80 0.09 21.04
CA ILE A 354 -9.64 -0.84 19.93
C ILE A 354 -8.74 -0.15 18.89
N VAL A 355 -7.91 -0.93 18.18
CA VAL A 355 -7.00 -0.38 17.17
C VAL A 355 -7.59 -0.62 15.79
N ASP A 356 -7.79 0.46 15.04
CA ASP A 356 -8.19 0.48 13.65
C ASP A 356 -9.47 -0.31 13.41
N ASP A 357 -10.50 -0.02 14.21
CA ASP A 357 -11.77 -0.70 14.13
C ASP A 357 -12.70 -0.08 13.08
N TRP A 358 -13.21 -0.94 12.20
CA TRP A 358 -14.34 -0.63 11.34
C TRP A 358 -15.19 -1.87 11.16
N PHE A 359 -16.14 -2.07 12.07
CA PHE A 359 -17.08 -3.19 11.98
C PHE A 359 -18.21 -2.87 10.99
N TYR A 360 -18.72 -3.92 10.35
CA TYR A 360 -19.89 -3.80 9.46
C TYR A 360 -21.08 -3.20 10.23
N MET A 361 -21.59 -2.06 9.76
CA MET A 361 -22.64 -1.22 10.38
C MET A 361 -22.22 -0.35 11.58
N ALA A 362 -20.92 -0.18 11.85
CA ALA A 362 -20.46 0.79 12.84
C ALA A 362 -20.76 2.23 12.38
N GLU A 363 -21.28 3.05 13.29
CA GLU A 363 -21.51 4.49 13.07
C GLU A 363 -20.31 5.36 13.51
N ASP A 364 -19.35 4.75 14.20
CA ASP A 364 -18.12 5.34 14.71
C ASP A 364 -16.98 4.35 14.45
N TRP A 365 -15.89 4.80 13.84
CA TRP A 365 -14.78 3.97 13.39
C TRP A 365 -13.49 4.78 13.35
N ASP A 366 -12.37 4.09 13.37
CA ASP A 366 -11.07 4.74 13.35
C ASP A 366 -10.74 5.40 12.01
N ASN A 367 -10.08 6.55 12.07
CA ASN A 367 -9.69 7.36 10.93
C ASN A 367 -8.26 7.88 11.09
N PRO A 368 -7.24 7.00 11.19
CA PRO A 368 -5.84 7.40 11.08
C PRO A 368 -5.55 7.97 9.69
N ASP A 369 -4.39 8.59 9.51
CA ASP A 369 -4.05 9.17 8.20
C ASP A 369 -3.38 8.18 7.22
N TYR A 370 -2.86 7.06 7.73
CA TYR A 370 -2.31 5.91 7.00
C TYR A 370 -1.01 6.16 6.23
N TYR A 371 -0.46 7.38 6.28
CA TYR A 371 0.72 7.70 5.49
C TYR A 371 1.99 7.16 6.18
N PRO A 372 2.86 6.41 5.47
CA PRO A 372 4.13 5.98 6.06
C PRO A 372 5.04 7.17 6.42
N ASP A 373 5.44 7.24 7.69
CA ASP A 373 6.47 8.13 8.24
C ASP A 373 7.83 7.44 8.38
N VAL A 374 7.91 6.13 8.13
CA VAL A 374 9.17 5.38 8.10
C VAL A 374 9.01 4.15 7.19
N TYR A 375 10.09 3.74 6.53
CA TYR A 375 10.08 2.59 5.64
C TYR A 375 10.20 1.29 6.44
N VAL A 376 9.13 0.51 6.53
CA VAL A 376 9.08 -0.75 7.29
C VAL A 376 9.20 -1.95 6.36
N GLY A 377 9.91 -2.96 6.83
CA GLY A 377 9.86 -4.32 6.28
C GLY A 377 10.05 -5.35 7.40
N ARG A 378 9.53 -6.56 7.20
CA ARG A 378 9.59 -7.64 8.20
C ARG A 378 10.29 -8.87 7.65
N ILE A 379 11.18 -9.47 8.45
CA ILE A 379 11.65 -10.83 8.20
C ILE A 379 11.18 -11.68 9.40
N PRO A 380 10.10 -12.48 9.24
CA PRO A 380 9.39 -13.10 10.37
C PRO A 380 10.07 -14.39 10.87
N VAL A 381 11.38 -14.32 11.15
CA VAL A 381 12.19 -15.47 11.60
C VAL A 381 11.64 -16.10 12.88
N ARG A 382 11.60 -17.43 12.88
CA ARG A 382 11.11 -18.26 13.97
C ARG A 382 12.25 -18.99 14.68
N THR A 383 13.33 -19.27 13.95
CA THR A 383 14.50 -20.00 14.43
C THR A 383 15.81 -19.27 14.13
N GLU A 384 16.87 -19.68 14.82
CA GLU A 384 18.23 -19.15 14.62
C GLU A 384 18.81 -19.50 13.24
N TRP A 385 18.41 -20.66 12.70
CA TRP A 385 18.77 -21.08 11.36
C TRP A 385 18.14 -20.19 10.29
N GLU A 386 16.85 -19.85 10.42
CA GLU A 386 16.17 -18.88 9.55
C GLU A 386 16.84 -17.51 9.62
N ALA A 387 17.22 -17.07 10.82
CA ALA A 387 17.94 -15.81 11.00
C ALA A 387 19.26 -15.78 10.23
N LYS A 388 20.04 -16.87 10.29
CA LYS A 388 21.30 -16.98 9.54
C LYS A 388 21.06 -16.94 8.03
N ILE A 389 20.06 -17.67 7.53
CA ILE A 389 19.74 -17.68 6.08
C ILE A 389 19.36 -16.29 5.60
N ALA A 390 18.45 -15.62 6.30
CA ALA A 390 18.03 -14.28 5.91
C ALA A 390 19.22 -13.30 5.83
N VAL A 391 20.07 -13.28 6.87
CA VAL A 391 21.25 -12.41 6.90
C VAL A 391 22.24 -12.75 5.78
N ASP A 392 22.55 -14.04 5.57
CA ASP A 392 23.46 -14.47 4.51
C ASP A 392 22.94 -14.05 3.12
N LYS A 393 21.62 -14.17 2.87
CA LYS A 393 21.00 -13.77 1.60
C LYS A 393 21.11 -12.27 1.36
N ILE A 394 20.83 -11.45 2.36
CA ILE A 394 20.95 -9.97 2.28
C ILE A 394 22.38 -9.58 1.90
N ILE A 395 23.36 -10.11 2.65
CA ILE A 395 24.77 -9.80 2.40
C ILE A 395 25.20 -10.29 1.02
N LYS A 396 24.77 -11.49 0.59
CA LYS A 396 25.10 -12.01 -0.75
C LYS A 396 24.52 -11.10 -1.84
N TYR A 397 23.25 -10.73 -1.73
CA TYR A 397 22.54 -9.92 -2.69
C TYR A 397 23.18 -8.53 -2.88
N GLU A 398 23.47 -7.82 -1.79
CA GLU A 398 24.05 -6.48 -1.83
C GLU A 398 25.53 -6.45 -2.29
N ASN A 399 26.17 -7.61 -2.44
CA ASN A 399 27.51 -7.74 -3.01
C ASN A 399 27.52 -8.22 -4.49
N ASP A 400 26.36 -8.55 -5.07
CA ASP A 400 26.26 -9.26 -6.35
C ASP A 400 26.34 -8.35 -7.60
N GLY A 401 26.36 -7.02 -7.41
CA GLY A 401 26.70 -6.05 -8.46
C GLY A 401 25.66 -5.80 -9.56
N GLY A 402 24.55 -6.55 -9.60
CA GLY A 402 23.29 -6.12 -10.21
C GLY A 402 23.13 -6.19 -11.73
N ALA A 403 24.16 -6.64 -12.46
CA ALA A 403 24.11 -6.66 -13.93
C ALA A 403 22.96 -7.53 -14.49
N TRP A 404 22.54 -8.55 -13.74
CA TRP A 404 21.46 -9.48 -14.06
C TRP A 404 20.05 -8.91 -13.81
N PHE A 405 19.93 -7.79 -13.09
CA PHE A 405 18.65 -7.33 -12.51
C PHE A 405 17.60 -6.88 -13.53
N LYS A 406 17.99 -6.45 -14.73
CA LYS A 406 17.07 -5.89 -15.73
C LYS A 406 16.27 -6.94 -16.52
N LYS A 407 15.83 -7.97 -15.83
CA LYS A 407 14.91 -9.01 -16.32
C LYS A 407 13.73 -9.13 -15.37
N ALA A 408 12.52 -9.29 -15.90
CA ALA A 408 11.34 -9.50 -15.09
C ALA A 408 10.43 -10.56 -15.70
N VAL A 409 9.68 -11.26 -14.84
CA VAL A 409 8.71 -12.28 -15.24
C VAL A 409 7.35 -11.89 -14.69
N MET A 410 6.36 -11.79 -15.57
CA MET A 410 4.96 -11.58 -15.22
C MET A 410 4.21 -12.90 -15.40
N VAL A 411 3.53 -13.37 -14.36
CA VAL A 411 2.82 -14.66 -14.36
C VAL A 411 1.35 -14.45 -14.03
N SER A 412 0.44 -14.82 -14.93
CA SER A 412 -0.99 -14.67 -14.67
C SER A 412 -1.89 -15.42 -15.66
N GLY A 413 -3.20 -15.27 -15.49
CA GLY A 413 -4.25 -15.87 -16.31
C GLY A 413 -5.60 -15.17 -16.12
N ASP A 414 -6.67 -15.96 -16.27
CA ASP A 414 -8.05 -15.51 -16.16
C ASP A 414 -8.51 -15.55 -14.68
N THR A 415 -8.44 -14.42 -13.97
CA THR A 415 -8.71 -14.38 -12.52
C THR A 415 -10.18 -14.65 -12.24
N PHE A 416 -11.10 -14.11 -13.05
CA PHE A 416 -12.52 -14.32 -12.88
C PHE A 416 -13.12 -14.94 -14.15
N PRO A 417 -12.97 -16.27 -14.36
CA PRO A 417 -13.50 -16.94 -15.54
C PRO A 417 -15.00 -17.26 -15.41
N PRO A 418 -15.64 -17.85 -16.44
CA PRO A 418 -17.00 -18.39 -16.34
C PRO A 418 -17.24 -19.37 -15.18
N ALA A 419 -16.23 -20.14 -14.77
CA ALA A 419 -16.30 -20.97 -13.56
C ALA A 419 -16.63 -20.15 -12.30
N ARG A 420 -16.28 -18.86 -12.30
CA ARG A 420 -16.53 -17.89 -11.23
C ARG A 420 -17.69 -16.95 -11.53
N GLY A 421 -18.45 -17.16 -12.61
CA GLY A 421 -19.66 -16.40 -12.92
C GLY A 421 -19.46 -15.18 -13.81
N ALA A 422 -18.23 -14.86 -14.20
CA ALA A 422 -18.00 -13.84 -15.22
C ALA A 422 -18.39 -14.36 -16.61
N SER A 423 -18.53 -13.47 -17.58
CA SER A 423 -18.98 -13.85 -18.92
C SER A 423 -18.18 -13.25 -20.06
N LYS A 424 -17.28 -12.30 -19.77
CA LYS A 424 -16.46 -11.63 -20.77
C LYS A 424 -15.10 -12.34 -20.89
N PRO A 425 -14.49 -12.36 -22.09
CA PRO A 425 -13.14 -12.86 -22.30
C PRO A 425 -12.11 -11.80 -21.91
N VAL A 426 -12.11 -11.40 -20.63
CA VAL A 426 -11.14 -10.48 -20.04
C VAL A 426 -10.32 -11.26 -19.03
N TYR A 427 -8.99 -11.19 -19.14
CA TYR A 427 -8.07 -11.91 -18.25
C TYR A 427 -7.45 -10.90 -17.28
N GLU A 428 -8.11 -10.66 -16.15
CA GLU A 428 -7.82 -9.54 -15.26
C GLU A 428 -6.37 -9.54 -14.78
N GLY A 429 -5.87 -10.68 -14.33
CA GLY A 429 -4.51 -10.78 -13.83
C GLY A 429 -3.45 -10.54 -14.91
N GLU A 430 -3.70 -10.94 -16.16
CA GLU A 430 -2.80 -10.61 -17.28
C GLU A 430 -2.78 -9.11 -17.57
N ARG A 431 -3.90 -8.41 -17.39
CA ARG A 431 -3.98 -6.95 -17.53
C ARG A 431 -3.21 -6.22 -16.43
N GLU A 432 -3.33 -6.67 -15.19
CA GLU A 432 -2.55 -6.14 -14.05
C GLU A 432 -1.06 -6.33 -14.30
N CYS A 433 -0.65 -7.52 -14.75
CA CYS A 433 0.70 -7.83 -15.16
C CYS A 433 1.20 -6.96 -16.32
N ASP A 434 0.34 -6.67 -17.31
CA ASP A 434 0.69 -5.81 -18.44
C ASP A 434 0.93 -4.35 -18.02
N VAL A 435 0.22 -3.86 -17.00
CA VAL A 435 0.48 -2.53 -16.42
C VAL A 435 1.88 -2.49 -15.79
N ALA A 436 2.22 -3.48 -14.96
CA ALA A 436 3.54 -3.59 -14.35
C ALA A 436 4.66 -3.74 -15.40
N ALA A 437 4.46 -4.61 -16.39
CA ALA A 437 5.38 -4.80 -17.52
C ALA A 437 5.64 -3.48 -18.25
N GLY A 438 4.59 -2.71 -18.56
CA GLY A 438 4.73 -1.43 -19.26
C GLY A 438 5.55 -0.39 -18.51
N TYR A 439 5.54 -0.40 -17.17
CA TYR A 439 6.44 0.45 -16.37
C TYR A 439 7.89 -0.03 -16.45
N LEU A 440 8.11 -1.34 -16.31
CA LEU A 440 9.45 -1.94 -16.32
C LEU A 440 10.12 -1.84 -17.69
N GLU A 441 9.40 -2.08 -18.78
CA GLU A 441 9.90 -1.94 -20.16
C GLU A 441 10.40 -0.51 -20.43
N LYS A 442 9.66 0.51 -19.95
CA LYS A 442 10.10 1.93 -20.04
C LYS A 442 11.39 2.20 -19.27
N ALA A 443 11.63 1.44 -18.19
CA ALA A 443 12.89 1.48 -17.43
C ALA A 443 13.97 0.53 -17.96
N GLY A 444 13.77 -0.04 -19.15
CA GLY A 444 14.74 -0.87 -19.87
C GLY A 444 14.85 -2.31 -19.36
N PHE A 445 13.80 -2.86 -18.75
CA PHE A 445 13.76 -4.29 -18.44
C PHE A 445 13.40 -5.12 -19.67
N GLU A 446 14.00 -6.29 -19.78
CA GLU A 446 13.47 -7.40 -20.57
C GLU A 446 12.37 -8.08 -19.76
N VAL A 447 11.14 -8.11 -20.27
CA VAL A 447 9.98 -8.66 -19.56
C VAL A 447 9.44 -9.90 -20.28
N GLU A 448 9.49 -11.04 -19.59
CA GLU A 448 8.82 -12.27 -20.02
C GLU A 448 7.40 -12.31 -19.46
N LYS A 449 6.43 -12.65 -20.32
CA LYS A 449 5.01 -12.74 -19.96
C LYS A 449 4.58 -14.21 -20.05
N LEU A 450 4.47 -14.86 -18.90
CA LEU A 450 3.99 -16.23 -18.73
C LEU A 450 2.49 -16.22 -18.42
N TYR A 451 1.69 -16.36 -19.48
CA TYR A 451 0.25 -16.14 -19.45
C TYR A 451 -0.50 -17.41 -19.85
N THR A 452 -1.58 -17.74 -19.15
CA THR A 452 -2.42 -18.88 -19.54
C THR A 452 -3.04 -18.66 -20.93
N SER A 453 -3.34 -17.41 -21.31
CA SER A 453 -3.82 -17.04 -22.66
C SER A 453 -2.83 -17.29 -23.78
N LYS A 454 -1.53 -17.30 -23.47
CA LYS A 454 -0.46 -17.60 -24.43
C LYS A 454 -0.13 -19.08 -24.51
N GLY A 455 -0.69 -19.90 -23.62
CA GLY A 455 -0.37 -21.33 -23.49
C GLY A 455 1.06 -21.60 -23.03
N ASN A 456 1.76 -20.61 -22.48
CA ASN A 456 3.13 -20.74 -21.94
C ASN A 456 3.18 -20.73 -20.41
N PHE A 457 2.02 -20.70 -19.75
CA PHE A 457 1.89 -20.96 -18.31
C PHE A 457 0.84 -22.07 -18.12
N ASN A 458 1.30 -23.28 -17.83
CA ASN A 458 0.45 -24.46 -17.65
C ASN A 458 0.73 -25.20 -16.34
N SER A 459 1.84 -24.88 -15.67
CA SER A 459 2.18 -25.43 -14.37
C SER A 459 3.25 -24.60 -13.66
N TYR A 460 3.53 -24.94 -12.41
CA TYR A 460 4.56 -24.27 -11.62
C TYR A 460 5.93 -24.42 -12.28
N GLU A 461 6.23 -25.54 -12.94
CA GLU A 461 7.50 -25.78 -13.66
C GLU A 461 7.80 -24.73 -14.73
N ASP A 462 6.79 -24.11 -15.34
CA ASP A 462 6.98 -23.03 -16.31
C ASP A 462 7.51 -21.76 -15.60
N VAL A 463 6.97 -21.45 -14.42
CA VAL A 463 7.43 -20.35 -13.57
C VAL A 463 8.88 -20.59 -13.15
N MET A 464 9.20 -21.81 -12.70
CA MET A 464 10.57 -22.20 -12.29
C MET A 464 11.58 -21.93 -13.39
N ARG A 465 11.22 -22.30 -14.62
CA ARG A 465 12.10 -22.20 -15.77
C ARG A 465 12.38 -20.76 -16.15
N ALA A 466 11.37 -19.89 -16.09
CA ALA A 466 11.52 -18.47 -16.40
C ALA A 466 12.38 -17.75 -15.35
N ILE A 467 12.24 -18.08 -14.07
CA ILE A 467 13.02 -17.42 -13.00
C ILE A 467 14.42 -18.00 -12.82
N GLY A 468 14.66 -19.26 -13.22
CA GLY A 468 15.86 -20.02 -12.87
C GLY A 468 17.18 -19.37 -13.30
N ASN A 469 17.20 -18.66 -14.44
CA ASN A 469 18.38 -17.95 -14.95
C ASN A 469 18.66 -16.60 -14.23
N GLY A 470 17.96 -16.33 -13.12
CA GLY A 470 18.05 -15.08 -12.36
C GLY A 470 17.27 -13.94 -13.01
N VAL A 471 16.29 -13.41 -12.27
CA VAL A 471 15.45 -12.28 -12.70
C VAL A 471 15.31 -11.28 -11.56
N GLY A 472 15.29 -9.99 -11.88
CA GLY A 472 15.18 -8.93 -10.89
C GLY A 472 13.81 -8.88 -10.23
N PHE A 473 12.76 -8.99 -11.04
CA PHE A 473 11.38 -8.92 -10.57
C PHE A 473 10.55 -10.11 -11.03
N VAL A 474 9.67 -10.54 -10.14
CA VAL A 474 8.56 -11.46 -10.46
C VAL A 474 7.27 -10.79 -10.00
N TYR A 475 6.25 -10.78 -10.86
CA TYR A 475 4.91 -10.36 -10.46
C TYR A 475 3.93 -11.47 -10.80
N THR A 476 3.09 -11.84 -9.82
CA THR A 476 2.04 -12.82 -9.98
C THR A 476 0.70 -12.20 -9.57
N ALA A 477 -0.28 -12.12 -10.47
CA ALA A 477 -1.63 -11.60 -10.16
C ALA A 477 -2.69 -12.70 -10.32
N GLY A 478 -3.43 -13.04 -9.26
CA GLY A 478 -4.35 -14.17 -9.30
C GLY A 478 -4.92 -14.58 -7.94
N HIS A 479 -5.21 -15.86 -7.77
CA HIS A 479 -5.72 -16.41 -6.52
C HIS A 479 -4.61 -17.02 -5.69
N GLY A 480 -4.71 -16.85 -4.38
CA GLY A 480 -3.74 -17.34 -3.43
C GLY A 480 -4.34 -17.75 -2.09
N ASN A 481 -3.55 -18.48 -1.34
CA ASN A 481 -3.69 -18.67 0.10
C ASN A 481 -2.27 -18.83 0.68
N PRO A 482 -2.08 -19.01 1.99
CA PRO A 482 -0.74 -19.13 2.55
C PRO A 482 0.12 -20.26 1.96
N ALA A 483 -0.45 -21.28 1.32
CA ALA A 483 0.25 -22.47 0.84
C ALA A 483 0.44 -22.54 -0.69
N LEU A 484 -0.30 -21.77 -1.48
CA LEU A 484 -0.26 -21.83 -2.93
C LEU A 484 -0.79 -20.57 -3.59
N TRP A 485 -0.46 -20.44 -4.86
CA TRP A 485 -0.99 -19.44 -5.77
C TRP A 485 -1.16 -20.01 -7.18
N GLY A 486 -2.12 -19.48 -7.91
CA GLY A 486 -2.36 -19.83 -9.29
C GLY A 486 -3.41 -18.96 -9.96
N ASN A 487 -3.73 -19.31 -11.20
CA ASN A 487 -4.75 -18.62 -11.98
C ASN A 487 -5.42 -19.59 -12.97
N PHE A 488 -6.58 -19.24 -13.54
CA PHE A 488 -7.30 -20.13 -14.46
C PHE A 488 -6.80 -20.04 -15.90
N LEU A 489 -7.06 -21.13 -16.64
CA LEU A 489 -7.03 -21.10 -18.10
C LEU A 489 -8.09 -20.12 -18.65
N PRO A 490 -7.87 -19.55 -19.84
CA PRO A 490 -8.81 -18.63 -20.46
C PRO A 490 -10.21 -19.21 -20.60
N MET A 491 -11.21 -18.48 -20.12
CA MET A 491 -12.62 -18.87 -20.19
C MET A 491 -12.93 -20.22 -19.54
N ALA A 492 -12.15 -20.60 -18.51
CA ALA A 492 -12.37 -21.81 -17.71
C ALA A 492 -13.84 -21.93 -17.27
N ARG A 493 -14.42 -23.11 -17.45
CA ARG A 493 -15.82 -23.41 -17.09
C ARG A 493 -15.92 -24.19 -15.78
N THR A 494 -14.81 -24.77 -15.33
CA THR A 494 -14.74 -25.57 -14.11
C THR A 494 -13.50 -25.23 -13.28
N GLU A 495 -13.57 -25.49 -11.97
CA GLU A 495 -12.45 -25.31 -11.05
C GLU A 495 -11.21 -26.17 -11.40
N ASP A 496 -11.39 -27.30 -12.09
CA ASP A 496 -10.31 -28.21 -12.49
C ASP A 496 -9.36 -27.60 -13.55
N GLU A 497 -9.74 -26.46 -14.15
CA GLU A 497 -8.92 -25.70 -15.11
C GLU A 497 -8.05 -24.63 -14.43
N PHE A 498 -7.88 -24.72 -13.11
CA PHE A 498 -6.97 -23.88 -12.33
C PHE A 498 -5.52 -24.35 -12.49
N VAL A 499 -4.64 -23.42 -12.86
CA VAL A 499 -3.20 -23.64 -13.06
C VAL A 499 -2.43 -23.16 -11.84
N LEU A 500 -1.69 -24.06 -11.20
CA LEU A 500 -0.79 -23.71 -10.09
C LEU A 500 0.47 -23.02 -10.63
N GLY A 501 0.79 -21.85 -10.08
CA GLY A 501 2.03 -21.13 -10.38
C GLY A 501 3.08 -21.27 -9.28
N HIS A 502 2.66 -21.31 -8.02
CA HIS A 502 3.56 -21.69 -6.94
C HIS A 502 2.89 -22.36 -5.76
N THR A 503 3.68 -23.17 -5.05
CA THR A 503 3.26 -23.84 -3.83
C THR A 503 4.41 -24.01 -2.86
N VAL A 504 4.09 -23.91 -1.58
CA VAL A 504 5.03 -24.16 -0.47
C VAL A 504 5.58 -25.59 -0.47
N PHE A 505 4.91 -26.53 -1.14
CA PHE A 505 5.37 -27.90 -1.32
C PHE A 505 6.43 -28.07 -2.40
N ASP A 506 6.67 -27.06 -3.22
CA ASP A 506 7.69 -27.13 -4.27
C ASP A 506 8.73 -26.03 -4.09
N ILE A 507 8.67 -25.27 -2.99
CA ILE A 507 9.48 -24.07 -2.81
C ILE A 507 10.99 -24.34 -2.85
N TRP A 508 11.45 -25.52 -2.40
CA TRP A 508 12.87 -25.91 -2.50
C TRP A 508 13.34 -26.13 -3.93
N ARG A 509 12.44 -26.15 -4.91
CA ARG A 509 12.76 -26.23 -6.33
C ARG A 509 13.01 -24.84 -6.93
N TYR A 510 12.70 -23.74 -6.21
CA TYR A 510 12.78 -22.33 -6.69
C TYR A 510 14.21 -21.80 -6.64
N SER A 511 15.17 -22.69 -6.86
CA SER A 511 16.57 -22.35 -7.07
C SER A 511 16.70 -21.46 -8.29
N ASN A 512 17.36 -20.32 -8.10
CA ASN A 512 17.67 -19.35 -9.15
C ASN A 512 19.08 -18.80 -8.94
N ASP A 513 19.75 -18.44 -10.04
CA ASP A 513 21.14 -17.95 -9.99
C ASP A 513 21.27 -16.69 -9.11
N HIS A 514 20.21 -15.87 -9.10
CA HIS A 514 20.12 -14.60 -8.38
C HIS A 514 18.76 -14.45 -7.71
N TYR A 515 18.73 -13.94 -6.47
CA TYR A 515 17.49 -13.77 -5.71
C TYR A 515 16.58 -12.72 -6.34
N ALA A 516 15.35 -13.09 -6.67
CA ALA A 516 14.37 -12.15 -7.22
C ALA A 516 13.78 -11.24 -6.13
N PHE A 517 13.08 -10.18 -6.53
CA PHE A 517 12.09 -9.53 -5.67
C PHE A 517 10.70 -9.82 -6.22
N ILE A 518 9.80 -10.35 -5.41
CA ILE A 518 8.49 -10.85 -5.87
C ILE A 518 7.33 -10.01 -5.31
N VAL A 519 6.37 -9.68 -6.17
CA VAL A 519 5.07 -9.14 -5.76
C VAL A 519 4.02 -10.22 -6.03
N ILE A 520 3.22 -10.56 -5.02
CA ILE A 520 2.30 -11.70 -5.03
C ILE A 520 0.87 -11.21 -4.77
N GLY A 521 0.14 -10.95 -5.86
CA GLY A 521 -1.27 -10.61 -5.85
C GLY A 521 -2.16 -11.82 -5.57
N GLY A 522 -3.07 -11.67 -4.62
CA GLY A 522 -3.99 -12.71 -4.17
C GLY A 522 -4.12 -12.78 -2.65
N CYS A 523 -5.07 -13.57 -2.17
CA CYS A 523 -5.37 -13.65 -0.74
C CYS A 523 -4.23 -14.29 0.08
N HIS A 524 -3.94 -13.75 1.25
CA HIS A 524 -3.15 -14.35 2.34
C HIS A 524 -1.71 -14.81 2.01
N ASN A 525 -1.17 -14.49 0.83
CA ASN A 525 0.15 -14.95 0.40
C ASN A 525 1.28 -14.53 1.35
N SER A 526 1.13 -13.39 2.03
CA SER A 526 2.08 -12.87 3.02
C SER A 526 1.56 -12.95 4.45
N GLN A 527 0.60 -13.84 4.76
CA GLN A 527 0.08 -14.04 6.11
C GLN A 527 1.13 -14.67 7.05
N PHE A 528 2.09 -13.88 7.51
CA PHE A 528 3.25 -14.36 8.28
C PHE A 528 2.88 -14.84 9.70
N ASN A 529 1.64 -14.60 10.13
CA ASN A 529 1.10 -15.06 11.40
C ASN A 529 0.44 -16.46 11.34
N ILE A 530 0.60 -17.24 10.27
CA ILE A 530 0.14 -18.64 10.23
C ILE A 530 0.94 -19.58 11.14
N SER A 531 0.42 -20.76 11.48
CA SER A 531 1.13 -21.69 12.37
C SER A 531 0.60 -23.12 12.34
N GLY A 532 1.53 -24.09 12.40
CA GLY A 532 1.21 -25.51 12.58
C GLY A 532 0.36 -25.82 13.82
N GLN A 533 0.35 -24.94 14.84
CA GLN A 533 -0.52 -25.10 16.01
C GLN A 533 -2.00 -25.19 15.62
N TYR A 534 -2.45 -24.47 14.58
CA TYR A 534 -3.84 -24.53 14.15
C TYR A 534 -4.25 -25.93 13.65
N PHE A 535 -3.32 -26.70 13.09
CA PHE A 535 -3.57 -28.10 12.73
C PHE A 535 -3.72 -28.98 13.97
N ILE A 536 -2.87 -28.77 14.98
CA ILE A 536 -2.94 -29.49 16.26
C ILE A 536 -4.27 -29.21 16.95
N ASP A 537 -4.69 -27.94 16.99
CA ASP A 537 -5.96 -27.53 17.59
C ASP A 537 -7.16 -28.20 16.88
N TYR A 538 -7.10 -28.33 15.55
CA TYR A 538 -8.08 -29.09 14.78
C TYR A 538 -8.10 -30.57 15.15
N LEU A 539 -6.94 -31.23 15.23
CA LEU A 539 -6.85 -32.64 15.60
C LEU A 539 -7.38 -32.92 17.02
N ILE A 540 -7.25 -31.95 17.94
CA ILE A 540 -7.73 -32.07 19.32
C ILE A 540 -9.24 -31.81 19.41
N THR A 541 -9.73 -30.77 18.74
CA THR A 541 -11.12 -30.31 18.91
C THR A 541 -12.10 -30.92 17.91
N GLY A 542 -11.61 -31.45 16.78
CA GLY A 542 -12.41 -31.84 15.63
C GLY A 542 -13.08 -30.67 14.90
N ASN A 543 -12.86 -29.43 15.34
CA ASN A 543 -13.49 -28.24 14.76
C ASN A 543 -12.66 -27.75 13.58
N MET A 544 -13.18 -27.94 12.37
CA MET A 544 -12.62 -27.39 11.13
C MET A 544 -12.73 -25.86 11.16
N SER A 545 -11.82 -25.21 11.89
CA SER A 545 -11.79 -23.76 12.08
C SER A 545 -11.47 -23.04 10.76
N LYS A 546 -11.70 -21.71 10.72
CA LYS A 546 -11.30 -20.89 9.56
C LYS A 546 -9.81 -21.06 9.21
N HIS A 547 -8.96 -21.25 10.22
CA HIS A 547 -7.53 -21.41 10.08
C HIS A 547 -7.16 -22.66 9.26
N VAL A 548 -7.98 -23.71 9.33
CA VAL A 548 -7.75 -24.90 8.50
C VAL A 548 -8.29 -24.69 7.08
N ARG A 549 -9.47 -24.07 6.95
CA ARG A 549 -10.11 -23.81 5.65
C ARG A 549 -9.32 -22.84 4.77
N LEU A 550 -8.65 -21.86 5.38
CA LEU A 550 -7.83 -20.86 4.68
C LEU A 550 -6.34 -21.25 4.64
N SER A 551 -5.98 -22.49 4.94
CA SER A 551 -4.58 -22.95 4.92
C SER A 551 -3.64 -22.18 5.87
N GLU A 552 -4.17 -21.59 6.96
CA GLU A 552 -3.38 -20.91 7.99
C GLU A 552 -2.63 -21.89 8.92
N HIS A 553 -2.85 -23.19 8.74
CA HIS A 553 -2.18 -24.23 9.51
C HIS A 553 -0.83 -24.67 8.90
N TYR A 554 -0.48 -24.13 7.75
CA TYR A 554 0.83 -24.38 7.13
C TYR A 554 1.96 -23.74 7.94
N PRO A 555 3.18 -24.28 7.85
CA PRO A 555 4.27 -23.84 8.72
C PRO A 555 4.79 -22.44 8.37
N TYR A 556 4.73 -22.03 7.11
CA TYR A 556 5.11 -20.71 6.63
C TYR A 556 4.23 -20.33 5.43
N CYS A 557 3.93 -19.04 5.28
CA CYS A 557 3.16 -18.55 4.14
C CYS A 557 4.06 -18.44 2.91
N ASP A 558 3.46 -18.35 1.73
CA ASP A 558 4.16 -18.33 0.45
C ASP A 558 5.24 -17.24 0.37
N GLY A 559 4.89 -15.97 0.60
CA GLY A 559 5.84 -14.86 0.58
C GLY A 559 7.00 -15.05 1.58
N TYR A 560 6.73 -15.68 2.73
CA TYR A 560 7.80 -15.99 3.68
C TYR A 560 8.70 -17.14 3.20
N TRP A 561 8.14 -18.15 2.55
CA TRP A 561 8.88 -19.28 2.01
C TRP A 561 9.89 -18.86 0.94
N TRP A 562 9.52 -17.92 0.06
CA TRP A 562 10.44 -17.33 -0.91
C TRP A 562 11.69 -16.72 -0.28
N LEU A 563 11.56 -16.13 0.92
CA LEU A 563 12.69 -15.58 1.68
C LEU A 563 13.60 -16.68 2.25
N LEU A 564 13.05 -17.83 2.62
CA LEU A 564 13.77 -18.90 3.32
C LEU A 564 14.49 -19.89 2.40
N ASP A 565 14.23 -19.90 1.10
CA ASP A 565 14.98 -20.74 0.17
C ASP A 565 16.46 -20.30 0.13
N ARG A 566 17.37 -21.22 0.46
CA ARG A 566 18.80 -20.94 0.64
C ARG A 566 19.54 -20.82 -0.69
N ASP A 567 19.17 -21.70 -1.62
CA ASP A 567 19.82 -21.86 -2.92
C ASP A 567 19.02 -21.14 -4.03
N GLY A 568 18.02 -20.35 -3.65
CA GLY A 568 17.29 -19.46 -4.54
C GLY A 568 16.19 -18.64 -3.87
N GLY A 569 15.04 -18.56 -4.53
CA GLY A 569 13.88 -17.79 -4.09
C GLY A 569 14.06 -16.28 -4.25
N ALA A 570 13.59 -15.54 -3.25
CA ALA A 570 13.54 -14.08 -3.26
C ALA A 570 14.36 -13.43 -2.14
N ILE A 571 14.74 -12.17 -2.36
CA ILE A 571 15.35 -11.31 -1.35
C ILE A 571 14.30 -10.51 -0.56
N GLY A 572 13.10 -10.39 -1.13
CA GLY A 572 11.97 -9.64 -0.60
C GLY A 572 10.69 -10.09 -1.31
N SER A 573 9.57 -10.07 -0.59
CA SER A 573 8.24 -10.25 -1.16
C SER A 573 7.27 -9.16 -0.71
N ILE A 574 6.30 -8.84 -1.55
CA ILE A 574 5.13 -8.04 -1.20
C ILE A 574 3.89 -8.89 -1.43
N GLY A 575 2.93 -8.84 -0.51
CA GLY A 575 1.64 -9.49 -0.70
C GLY A 575 0.71 -9.28 0.50
N ASN A 576 -0.48 -9.86 0.41
CA ASN A 576 -1.55 -9.60 1.35
C ASN A 576 -1.48 -10.53 2.57
N THR A 577 -1.74 -9.99 3.76
CA THR A 577 -1.87 -10.77 4.99
C THR A 577 -3.28 -11.31 5.23
N GLY A 578 -4.27 -10.79 4.51
CA GLY A 578 -5.69 -11.14 4.61
C GLY A 578 -6.35 -11.41 3.26
N LEU A 579 -7.66 -11.22 3.19
CA LEU A 579 -8.44 -11.34 1.96
C LEU A 579 -8.15 -10.22 0.95
N GLY A 580 -7.58 -10.60 -0.20
CA GLY A 580 -7.42 -9.71 -1.35
C GLY A 580 -8.73 -9.48 -2.10
N TYR A 581 -8.89 -8.26 -2.61
CA TYR A 581 -10.03 -7.84 -3.43
C TYR A 581 -9.58 -7.24 -4.75
N GLY A 582 -10.40 -7.44 -5.78
CA GLY A 582 -10.20 -6.85 -7.10
C GLY A 582 -11.52 -6.43 -7.73
N TYR A 583 -11.43 -5.59 -8.76
CA TYR A 583 -12.53 -5.37 -9.69
C TYR A 583 -12.45 -6.39 -10.85
N ILE A 584 -13.57 -6.63 -11.50
CA ILE A 584 -13.68 -7.57 -12.61
C ILE A 584 -13.64 -6.85 -13.96
N ASP A 585 -13.40 -7.62 -15.02
CA ASP A 585 -13.45 -7.17 -16.41
C ASP A 585 -12.54 -5.93 -16.67
N GLU A 586 -13.08 -4.91 -17.34
CA GLU A 586 -12.31 -3.75 -17.77
C GLU A 586 -11.84 -2.84 -16.64
N HIS A 587 -12.39 -3.02 -15.43
CA HIS A 587 -12.13 -2.20 -14.27
C HIS A 587 -11.04 -2.76 -13.36
N SER A 588 -10.48 -3.94 -13.68
CA SER A 588 -9.52 -4.65 -12.81
C SER A 588 -8.31 -3.83 -12.39
N THR A 589 -7.92 -2.84 -13.21
CA THR A 589 -6.75 -1.97 -12.97
C THR A 589 -7.11 -0.60 -12.39
N GLU A 590 -8.35 -0.35 -12.00
CA GLU A 590 -8.84 0.99 -11.61
C GLU A 590 -8.82 1.25 -10.09
N GLY A 591 -8.56 0.22 -9.28
CA GLY A 591 -8.41 0.33 -7.83
C GLY A 591 -7.98 -1.00 -7.21
N LEU A 592 -7.99 -1.07 -5.88
CA LEU A 592 -7.70 -2.28 -5.09
C LEU A 592 -6.34 -2.92 -5.45
N GLY A 593 -6.21 -4.24 -5.33
CA GLY A 593 -4.97 -4.97 -5.64
C GLY A 593 -4.46 -4.71 -7.06
N GLY A 594 -5.36 -4.72 -8.05
CA GLY A 594 -4.99 -4.53 -9.45
C GLY A 594 -4.49 -3.14 -9.83
N TRP A 595 -4.66 -2.13 -8.95
CA TRP A 595 -4.00 -0.84 -9.07
C TRP A 595 -2.78 -0.72 -8.14
N LEU A 596 -2.91 -1.15 -6.87
CA LEU A 596 -1.87 -0.98 -5.86
C LEU A 596 -0.62 -1.82 -6.14
N GLU A 597 -0.79 -3.07 -6.52
CA GLU A 597 0.33 -4.00 -6.73
C GLU A 597 1.20 -3.55 -7.93
N PRO A 598 0.65 -3.20 -9.12
CA PRO A 598 1.47 -2.64 -10.19
C PRO A 598 2.12 -1.29 -9.83
N ARG A 599 1.54 -0.53 -8.88
CA ARG A 599 2.07 0.76 -8.45
C ARG A 599 3.42 0.64 -7.75
N PHE A 600 3.76 -0.51 -7.17
CA PHE A 600 5.13 -0.78 -6.68
C PHE A 600 6.16 -0.67 -7.81
N PHE A 601 5.89 -1.29 -8.97
CA PHE A 601 6.78 -1.22 -10.12
C PHE A 601 6.82 0.18 -10.73
N HIS A 602 5.70 0.92 -10.71
CA HIS A 602 5.69 2.33 -11.06
C HIS A 602 6.62 3.16 -10.16
N ALA A 603 6.55 2.95 -8.83
CA ALA A 603 7.40 3.65 -7.88
C ALA A 603 8.90 3.40 -8.18
N TYR A 604 9.26 2.15 -8.47
CA TYR A 604 10.64 1.81 -8.86
C TYR A 604 11.04 2.40 -10.22
N ALA A 605 10.27 2.11 -11.26
CA ALA A 605 10.66 2.33 -12.66
C ALA A 605 10.50 3.78 -13.12
N ILE A 606 9.48 4.48 -12.60
CA ILE A 606 9.10 5.82 -13.04
C ILE A 606 9.46 6.87 -11.99
N GLN A 607 9.23 6.59 -10.71
CA GLN A 607 9.47 7.55 -9.62
C GLN A 607 10.86 7.43 -8.97
N GLY A 608 11.69 6.50 -9.43
CA GLY A 608 13.08 6.35 -8.98
C GLY A 608 13.24 5.83 -7.55
N LYS A 609 12.25 5.12 -7.01
CA LYS A 609 12.30 4.49 -5.68
C LYS A 609 13.05 3.17 -5.76
N HIS A 610 14.37 3.25 -5.62
CA HIS A 610 15.25 2.09 -5.86
C HIS A 610 15.47 1.20 -4.63
N ARG A 611 14.90 1.53 -3.47
CA ARG A 611 14.90 0.65 -2.30
C ARG A 611 13.53 0.04 -2.05
N ALA A 612 13.52 -1.19 -1.53
CA ALA A 612 12.30 -1.97 -1.35
C ALA A 612 11.25 -1.24 -0.50
N GLY A 613 11.65 -0.71 0.67
CA GLY A 613 10.74 0.01 1.56
C GLY A 613 10.25 1.34 0.99
N GLU A 614 11.08 2.02 0.18
CA GLU A 614 10.68 3.28 -0.48
C GLU A 614 9.62 3.04 -1.55
N ALA A 615 9.79 2.02 -2.39
CA ALA A 615 8.84 1.69 -3.44
C ALA A 615 7.51 1.21 -2.84
N TRP A 616 7.55 0.39 -1.78
CA TRP A 616 6.36 -0.04 -1.03
C TRP A 616 5.60 1.13 -0.42
N ALA A 617 6.27 1.98 0.36
CA ALA A 617 5.63 3.12 1.02
C ALA A 617 5.08 4.15 0.01
N GLN A 618 5.78 4.35 -1.11
CA GLN A 618 5.34 5.27 -2.16
C GLN A 618 4.10 4.73 -2.90
N ALA A 619 4.00 3.41 -3.13
CA ALA A 619 2.80 2.81 -3.72
C ALA A 619 1.55 3.03 -2.84
N ILE A 620 1.68 2.83 -1.51
CA ILE A 620 0.62 3.11 -0.53
C ILE A 620 0.28 4.60 -0.51
N THR A 621 1.29 5.47 -0.42
CA THR A 621 1.10 6.94 -0.45
C THR A 621 0.36 7.39 -1.71
N ASP A 622 0.71 6.80 -2.86
CA ASP A 622 0.05 7.09 -4.13
C ASP A 622 -1.41 6.61 -4.13
N TYR A 623 -1.69 5.42 -3.58
CA TYR A 623 -3.06 4.91 -3.44
C TYR A 623 -3.93 5.85 -2.61
N ILE A 624 -3.43 6.29 -1.46
CA ILE A 624 -4.13 7.22 -0.56
C ILE A 624 -4.39 8.56 -1.27
N ASN A 625 -3.43 9.08 -2.02
CA ASN A 625 -3.54 10.37 -2.70
C ASN A 625 -4.42 10.33 -3.96
N ILE A 626 -4.36 9.25 -4.73
CA ILE A 626 -4.95 9.13 -6.08
C ILE A 626 -6.30 8.42 -5.99
N ILE A 627 -6.38 7.22 -5.40
CA ILE A 627 -7.62 6.45 -5.22
C ILE A 627 -8.41 7.00 -4.02
N GLY A 628 -7.78 7.09 -2.85
CA GLY A 628 -8.27 7.85 -1.68
C GLY A 628 -9.60 7.39 -1.06
N GLY A 629 -10.04 6.17 -1.35
CA GLY A 629 -11.24 5.55 -0.77
C GLY A 629 -11.06 5.02 0.67
N VAL A 630 -9.83 5.00 1.21
CA VAL A 630 -9.43 4.37 2.48
C VAL A 630 -10.16 4.87 3.76
N TRP A 631 -10.90 5.96 3.66
CA TRP A 631 -11.69 6.53 4.76
C TRP A 631 -13.21 6.49 4.51
N SER A 632 -13.65 5.94 3.39
CA SER A 632 -15.05 5.84 3.00
C SER A 632 -15.46 4.45 2.57
N ASP A 633 -14.50 3.57 2.32
CA ASP A 633 -14.72 2.19 1.90
C ASP A 633 -13.75 1.24 2.63
N GLN A 634 -14.31 0.19 3.23
CA GLN A 634 -13.57 -0.79 4.03
C GLN A 634 -12.61 -1.64 3.18
N VAL A 635 -12.94 -1.86 1.89
CA VAL A 635 -12.12 -2.67 0.97
C VAL A 635 -10.92 -1.86 0.51
N ASP A 636 -11.10 -0.58 0.17
CA ASP A 636 -10.00 0.35 -0.11
C ASP A 636 -9.04 0.45 1.07
N ARG A 637 -9.59 0.57 2.29
CA ARG A 637 -8.81 0.61 3.52
C ARG A 637 -8.01 -0.68 3.71
N LYS A 638 -8.68 -1.82 3.61
CA LYS A 638 -8.06 -3.15 3.78
C LYS A 638 -6.92 -3.36 2.80
N THR A 639 -7.08 -2.91 1.56
CA THR A 639 -6.09 -3.04 0.47
C THR A 639 -4.72 -2.48 0.87
N ILE A 640 -4.67 -1.32 1.55
CA ILE A 640 -3.40 -0.73 2.00
C ILE A 640 -2.88 -1.33 3.31
N GLU A 641 -3.78 -1.76 4.20
CA GLU A 641 -3.43 -2.30 5.52
C GLU A 641 -2.82 -3.70 5.46
N GLU A 642 -3.29 -4.53 4.52
CA GLU A 642 -2.84 -5.92 4.42
C GLU A 642 -1.60 -6.13 3.54
N LEU A 643 -1.23 -5.14 2.72
CA LEU A 643 -0.10 -5.24 1.80
C LEU A 643 1.22 -5.01 2.55
N VAL A 644 1.92 -6.09 2.89
CA VAL A 644 3.16 -6.02 3.68
C VAL A 644 4.41 -6.27 2.84
N LEU A 645 5.50 -5.61 3.23
CA LEU A 645 6.85 -5.92 2.74
C LEU A 645 7.50 -6.95 3.67
N LEU A 646 7.63 -8.20 3.19
CA LEU A 646 8.48 -9.20 3.84
C LEU A 646 9.88 -9.10 3.25
N GLY A 647 10.83 -8.56 4.02
CA GLY A 647 12.20 -8.32 3.58
C GLY A 647 12.86 -7.15 4.32
N ASP A 648 14.12 -6.88 3.99
CA ASP A 648 14.83 -5.71 4.50
C ASP A 648 14.44 -4.45 3.69
N PRO A 649 13.78 -3.46 4.31
CA PRO A 649 13.29 -2.27 3.60
C PRO A 649 14.42 -1.39 3.06
N SER A 650 15.63 -1.52 3.63
CA SER A 650 16.80 -0.74 3.22
C SER A 650 17.49 -1.32 1.99
N ILE A 651 17.14 -2.52 1.52
CA ILE A 651 17.79 -3.12 0.34
C ILE A 651 17.59 -2.26 -0.89
N LYS A 652 18.67 -2.05 -1.62
CA LYS A 652 18.63 -1.49 -2.98
C LYS A 652 18.29 -2.60 -3.96
N LEU A 653 17.17 -2.44 -4.67
CA LEU A 653 16.70 -3.40 -5.66
C LEU A 653 17.68 -3.43 -6.85
N GLY A 654 18.32 -4.59 -7.02
CA GLY A 654 19.41 -4.84 -7.97
C GLY A 654 20.80 -4.92 -7.36
N GLY A 655 20.96 -4.91 -6.04
CA GLY A 655 22.28 -4.96 -5.40
C GLY A 655 22.91 -3.58 -5.17
#